data_AF-A0A2D6XL08-F1
#
_entry.id   AF-A0A2D6XL08-F1
#
_cell.length_a   1.000
_cell.length_b   1.000
_cell.length_c   1.000
_cell.angle_alpha   90.00
_cell.angle_beta   90.00
_cell.angle_gamma   90.00
#
_symmetry.space_group_name_H-M   'P 1'
#
loop_
_entity.id
_entity.type
_entity.pdbx_description
1 polymer ?
#
loop_
_entity_poly.entity_id
_entity_poly.type
_entity_poly.pdbx_seq_one_letter_code
_entity_poly.pdbx_strand_id
1 'polypeptide(L)'
;MALTKKTIPLTFRAGVSTSEDPKISGKTLLKAVDAIFPRKGAVGKRTGTKSLAGTHDETHMATYKGRPVALEHTIKVEDGADITGGTMTQVDTLSMWETSLERTQVPEGEQRMNAEVLEQGNVRVWAYARAESAGYDLFIESYEANSGRLLDSTQVTAPSFGTNPQCRIFFLDGSFHFFYVLAGELWRGEVDPTTGTIAGAVGTGLLLWANAQQLDGAQVDDSSVILAGRNNAGTHLRVAAVDVDAGSNTGREFAATDVDAVGVWKRDDGSAVIGYYRGTPLQLRFMGVDKTLAVDVPDTLVHTMNPGEIVYNLCGMCEDAVTGNMFYTWVDAVSQPVTFYAVLDVSGAPAVTSYTEILRKATVASKPIDDTTAGSGNIYIWVTFDSQKYAYLIDQAGVHSAKALPGLIEGSTTTTPVANYFVPRISGTAPWSTALRYRPTVGAMRAPVMASVKRPGAVHCLEAQGQLLIPGSIPQQFDGEDVTEMGFLHVPETVTGLVPGPAGNLAAGSFRGMVVYEDRDTGNVLHRSSPSIQSAAVVSAGSDRIEWTIPYLQHTNRTNVRVVFYRNSVTGGGVSRFFRHPRGEFDNDAGLDSFVFTDGTVAADDNITAQPTIYIDGNVLANIQPPGGAIQAEHQGRHFIVEEEYPGTRVRYSKPYAQGIAVEHAALLYLDVPPEGGDITALWSSSSWLVVAKASRLYAYSGTGLTNTLLGTNYGNPYLLSEAIGCTNQKTVVLVPGGVMFQAEDRIWLLAGRAVKPIGDAVRFWTDPRTERTGAPLVIIKAVHLPAQSLVIFLTDGDALVYNYLYGQWATWTAHEATDGTEAGGVLFFKVASDDTVRLDDSTTYLDGASPVVLTIETGWLSFAGLLGYKRIYRMLLGGQNITAHTLIIKLAFDLEPTWVDSLSFDSTALVRFGAEAHMGAGTTNYQGQGYQVEIRPSRQKCTSIRVQIKDDDPTGSGQSYDVTGLSFVAGLKTGTARRGSRRRAS
;
A
#
# COMPACT_ATOMS: atom_id res chain seq x y z
N MET A 1 -57.60 -3.76 44.82
CA MET A 1 -56.76 -4.93 44.48
C MET A 1 -55.31 -4.61 44.80
N ALA A 2 -54.70 -5.35 45.71
CA ALA A 2 -53.27 -5.25 45.99
C ALA A 2 -52.50 -5.79 44.77
N LEU A 3 -51.53 -5.03 44.25
CA LEU A 3 -50.65 -5.50 43.19
C LEU A 3 -49.69 -6.54 43.79
N THR A 4 -49.64 -7.75 43.24
CA THR A 4 -48.66 -8.77 43.64
C THR A 4 -47.26 -8.25 43.30
N LYS A 5 -46.44 -8.01 44.34
CA LYS A 5 -45.05 -7.62 44.17
C LYS A 5 -44.27 -8.84 43.66
N LYS A 6 -43.56 -8.68 42.54
CA LYS A 6 -42.67 -9.68 41.98
C LYS A 6 -41.28 -9.08 41.87
N THR A 7 -40.28 -9.83 42.30
CA THR A 7 -38.87 -9.52 42.05
C THR A 7 -38.50 -10.07 40.68
N ILE A 8 -37.96 -9.23 39.81
CA ILE A 8 -37.61 -9.57 38.43
C ILE A 8 -36.11 -9.33 38.27
N PRO A 9 -35.28 -10.39 38.20
CA PRO A 9 -33.86 -10.25 37.94
C PRO A 9 -33.61 -9.96 36.45
N LEU A 10 -32.64 -9.09 36.20
CA LEU A 10 -32.05 -8.78 34.90
C LEU A 10 -30.56 -9.11 34.98
N THR A 11 -30.10 -9.98 34.09
CA THR A 11 -28.69 -10.39 34.01
C THR A 11 -28.09 -9.86 32.72
N PHE A 12 -26.82 -9.42 32.76
CA PHE A 12 -26.12 -8.89 31.59
C PHE A 12 -25.50 -9.96 30.68
N ARG A 13 -25.98 -11.22 30.76
CA ARG A 13 -25.46 -12.36 30.00
C ARG A 13 -25.62 -12.25 28.48
N ALA A 14 -26.53 -11.40 28.02
CA ALA A 14 -26.79 -11.23 26.59
C ALA A 14 -25.87 -10.21 25.92
N GLY A 15 -25.07 -9.45 26.68
CA GLY A 15 -24.20 -8.40 26.13
C GLY A 15 -24.98 -7.26 25.49
N VAL A 16 -24.29 -6.48 24.66
CA VAL A 16 -24.88 -5.44 23.81
C VAL A 16 -25.68 -6.08 22.67
N SER A 17 -26.84 -5.51 22.36
CA SER A 17 -27.62 -5.81 21.16
C SER A 17 -28.31 -4.54 20.67
N THR A 18 -27.95 -4.09 19.46
CA THR A 18 -28.49 -2.89 18.82
C THR A 18 -29.39 -3.18 17.61
N SER A 19 -29.48 -4.44 17.18
CA SER A 19 -30.35 -4.85 16.07
C SER A 19 -31.84 -4.82 16.41
N GLU A 20 -32.18 -4.89 17.70
CA GLU A 20 -33.56 -4.82 18.16
C GLU A 20 -33.98 -3.37 18.34
N ASP A 21 -35.21 -3.01 17.92
CA ASP A 21 -35.75 -1.67 18.20
C ASP A 21 -35.67 -1.42 19.71
N PRO A 22 -34.98 -0.35 20.15
CA PRO A 22 -34.78 -0.07 21.57
C PRO A 22 -36.10 0.01 22.34
N LYS A 23 -37.21 0.34 21.66
CA LYS A 23 -38.57 0.49 22.22
C LYS A 23 -39.28 -0.85 22.41
N ILE A 24 -38.82 -1.92 21.77
CA ILE A 24 -39.32 -3.27 21.99
C ILE A 24 -38.71 -3.80 23.30
N SER A 25 -39.52 -4.50 24.09
CA SER A 25 -39.15 -4.94 25.43
C SER A 25 -38.09 -6.06 25.41
N GLY A 26 -36.82 -5.70 25.31
CA GLY A 26 -35.66 -6.61 25.43
C GLY A 26 -35.09 -6.68 26.85
N LYS A 27 -34.31 -7.74 27.14
CA LYS A 27 -33.52 -7.86 28.39
C LYS A 27 -32.03 -7.56 28.17
N THR A 28 -31.66 -7.07 27.01
CA THR A 28 -30.29 -6.85 26.54
C THR A 28 -29.79 -5.44 26.87
N LEU A 29 -28.47 -5.27 26.85
CA LEU A 29 -27.85 -3.96 26.94
C LEU A 29 -27.95 -3.28 25.58
N LEU A 30 -28.31 -2.00 25.58
CA LEU A 30 -28.22 -1.16 24.38
C LEU A 30 -26.81 -0.58 24.23
N LYS A 31 -26.13 -0.31 25.36
CA LYS A 31 -24.76 0.19 25.39
C LYS A 31 -23.96 -0.47 26.50
N ALA A 32 -22.71 -0.78 26.21
CA ALA A 32 -21.67 -1.16 27.16
C ALA A 32 -20.37 -0.49 26.69
N VAL A 33 -20.21 0.78 27.06
CA VAL A 33 -19.09 1.64 26.65
C VAL A 33 -17.96 1.49 27.66
N ASP A 34 -16.73 1.36 27.17
CA ASP A 34 -15.50 1.14 27.93
C ASP A 34 -15.58 -0.05 28.89
N ALA A 35 -16.26 -1.09 28.42
CA ALA A 35 -16.59 -2.28 29.18
C ALA A 35 -15.75 -3.49 28.76
N ILE A 36 -15.43 -4.33 29.75
CA ILE A 36 -14.92 -5.69 29.60
C ILE A 36 -15.85 -6.68 30.30
N PHE A 37 -15.79 -7.94 29.88
CA PHE A 37 -16.55 -9.03 30.50
C PHE A 37 -15.59 -9.98 31.22
N PRO A 38 -15.20 -9.71 32.48
CA PRO A 38 -14.23 -10.56 33.19
C PRO A 38 -14.77 -11.96 33.47
N ARG A 39 -16.11 -12.09 33.60
CA ARG A 39 -16.83 -13.34 33.81
C ARG A 39 -18.16 -13.30 33.09
N LYS A 40 -18.70 -14.48 32.74
CA LYS A 40 -20.00 -14.59 32.07
C LYS A 40 -21.12 -13.89 32.85
N GLY A 41 -21.56 -12.74 32.35
CA GLY A 41 -22.64 -11.93 32.94
C GLY A 41 -22.20 -10.88 33.95
N ALA A 42 -20.89 -10.66 34.14
CA ALA A 42 -20.35 -9.50 34.85
C ALA A 42 -19.78 -8.49 33.84
N VAL A 43 -19.91 -7.21 34.14
CA VAL A 43 -19.39 -6.10 33.33
C VAL A 43 -18.45 -5.28 34.20
N GLY A 44 -17.21 -5.14 33.77
CA GLY A 44 -16.18 -4.33 34.43
C GLY A 44 -15.65 -3.24 33.51
N LYS A 45 -14.88 -2.31 34.07
CA LYS A 45 -14.22 -1.23 33.32
C LYS A 45 -12.95 -1.77 32.64
N ARG A 46 -12.70 -1.38 31.39
CA ARG A 46 -11.42 -1.66 30.71
C ARG A 46 -10.28 -0.87 31.33
N THR A 47 -9.04 -1.26 31.01
CA THR A 47 -7.84 -0.47 31.33
C THR A 47 -7.68 0.70 30.35
N GLY A 48 -6.84 1.66 30.71
CA GLY A 48 -6.53 2.83 29.89
C GLY A 48 -5.47 2.57 28.83
N THR A 49 -5.08 3.62 28.13
CA THR A 49 -4.05 3.60 27.09
C THR A 49 -2.94 4.60 27.39
N LYS A 50 -1.72 4.29 26.98
CA LYS A 50 -0.55 5.17 27.07
C LYS A 50 0.01 5.46 25.68
N SER A 51 0.39 6.70 25.40
CA SER A 51 1.09 7.06 24.17
C SER A 51 2.57 6.68 24.24
N LEU A 52 3.10 6.15 23.15
CA LEU A 52 4.55 6.12 22.91
C LEU A 52 5.06 7.55 22.68
N ALA A 53 6.32 7.79 23.01
CA ALA A 53 6.95 9.08 22.79
C ALA A 53 7.40 9.23 21.33
N GLY A 54 7.14 10.40 20.74
CA GLY A 54 7.51 10.75 19.37
C GLY A 54 6.31 11.09 18.48
N THR A 55 6.59 11.58 17.28
CA THR A 55 5.61 11.72 16.18
C THR A 55 5.74 10.50 15.26
N HIS A 56 4.60 9.95 14.86
CA HIS A 56 4.54 8.72 14.06
C HIS A 56 3.68 8.97 12.82
N ASP A 57 4.27 9.60 11.82
CA ASP A 57 3.54 9.98 10.60
C ASP A 57 3.19 8.75 9.74
N GLU A 58 3.79 7.58 10.01
CA GLU A 58 3.52 6.31 9.32
C GLU A 58 2.05 5.89 9.39
N THR A 59 1.48 5.42 8.29
CA THR A 59 0.06 5.05 8.21
C THR A 59 -0.25 3.59 8.55
N HIS A 60 0.74 2.70 8.62
CA HIS A 60 0.50 1.27 8.82
C HIS A 60 1.22 0.67 10.03
N MET A 61 0.62 -0.36 10.61
CA MET A 61 1.13 -1.05 11.79
C MET A 61 1.18 -2.57 11.58
N ALA A 62 2.30 -3.18 11.95
CA ALA A 62 2.56 -4.62 11.89
C ALA A 62 3.31 -5.10 13.13
N THR A 63 3.48 -6.42 13.27
CA THR A 63 4.28 -7.00 14.34
C THR A 63 5.41 -7.83 13.74
N TYR A 64 6.61 -7.67 14.30
CA TYR A 64 7.81 -8.39 13.91
C TYR A 64 8.55 -8.89 15.15
N LYS A 65 8.75 -10.21 15.25
CA LYS A 65 9.42 -10.86 16.39
C LYS A 65 8.83 -10.44 17.75
N GLY A 66 7.51 -10.22 17.78
CA GLY A 66 6.76 -9.82 18.98
C GLY A 66 6.87 -8.33 19.34
N ARG A 67 7.44 -7.48 18.48
CA ARG A 67 7.50 -6.02 18.64
C ARG A 67 6.63 -5.31 17.62
N PRO A 68 6.01 -4.16 17.96
CA PRO A 68 5.28 -3.38 17.00
C PRO A 68 6.22 -2.68 16.03
N VAL A 69 5.80 -2.60 14.78
CA VAL A 69 6.49 -1.95 13.67
C VAL A 69 5.52 -1.00 13.00
N ALA A 70 5.93 0.26 12.83
CA ALA A 70 5.21 1.25 12.05
C ALA A 70 5.85 1.38 10.66
N LEU A 71 5.02 1.45 9.62
CA LEU A 71 5.43 1.29 8.22
C LEU A 71 4.72 2.33 7.35
N GLU A 72 5.49 3.10 6.59
CA GLU A 72 5.01 3.80 5.40
C GLU A 72 6.19 4.19 4.51
N HIS A 73 6.74 5.40 4.71
CA HIS A 73 7.97 5.85 4.05
C HIS A 73 9.22 5.46 4.84
N THR A 74 9.06 5.17 6.12
CA THR A 74 10.13 4.63 6.95
C THR A 74 9.63 3.39 7.65
N ILE A 75 10.55 2.53 8.03
CA ILE A 75 10.27 1.46 8.97
C ILE A 75 10.77 1.89 10.33
N LYS A 76 9.84 2.02 11.28
CA LYS A 76 10.17 2.28 12.68
C LYS A 76 9.85 1.06 13.50
N VAL A 77 10.80 0.64 14.32
CA VAL A 77 10.65 -0.48 15.26
C VAL A 77 10.71 0.08 16.67
N GLU A 78 9.91 -0.50 17.57
CA GLU A 78 10.03 -0.17 18.99
C GLU A 78 11.41 -0.61 19.53
N ASP A 79 12.14 0.38 20.05
CA ASP A 79 13.43 0.21 20.71
C ASP A 79 13.29 0.44 22.21
N GLY A 80 13.70 -0.56 22.99
CA GLY A 80 13.45 -0.66 24.41
C GLY A 80 13.75 -2.05 24.98
N ALA A 81 14.09 -2.10 26.27
CA ALA A 81 14.15 -3.36 27.02
C ALA A 81 12.73 -3.89 27.34
N ASP A 82 11.76 -2.98 27.45
CA ASP A 82 10.36 -3.25 27.76
C ASP A 82 9.44 -2.62 26.69
N ILE A 83 8.63 -3.46 26.03
CA ILE A 83 7.68 -3.14 24.94
C ILE A 83 6.69 -1.99 25.27
N THR A 84 6.55 -1.64 26.55
CA THR A 84 5.57 -0.65 27.08
C THR A 84 6.18 0.73 27.39
N GLY A 85 7.49 0.91 27.17
CA GLY A 85 8.23 2.11 27.55
C GLY A 85 9.22 2.65 26.52
N GLY A 86 9.40 1.98 25.39
CA GLY A 86 10.34 2.35 24.35
C GLY A 86 9.92 3.55 23.48
N THR A 87 10.82 3.90 22.56
CA THR A 87 10.57 4.85 21.47
C THR A 87 10.56 4.09 20.16
N MET A 88 9.75 4.52 19.18
CA MET A 88 9.86 3.99 17.83
C MET A 88 11.07 4.64 17.14
N THR A 89 12.07 3.84 16.78
CA THR A 89 13.29 4.30 16.11
C THR A 89 13.22 3.91 14.64
N GLN A 90 13.50 4.86 13.74
CA GLN A 90 13.66 4.54 12.32
C GLN A 90 14.87 3.64 12.13
N VAL A 91 14.65 2.48 11.52
CA VAL A 91 15.70 1.50 11.23
C VAL A 91 16.13 1.62 9.76
N ASP A 92 15.18 1.87 8.85
CA ASP A 92 15.45 2.00 7.43
C ASP A 92 14.37 2.83 6.72
N THR A 93 14.59 3.12 5.44
CA THR A 93 13.63 3.75 4.53
C THR A 93 12.81 2.68 3.81
N LEU A 94 11.52 2.93 3.65
CA LEU A 94 10.56 2.04 3.01
C LEU A 94 9.83 2.84 1.94
N SER A 95 9.58 2.25 0.77
CA SER A 95 8.76 2.92 -0.24
C SER A 95 7.69 1.96 -0.71
N MET A 96 6.47 2.17 -0.20
CA MET A 96 5.33 1.33 -0.49
C MET A 96 4.44 1.95 -1.55
N TRP A 97 4.32 1.26 -2.68
CA TRP A 97 3.54 1.72 -3.82
C TRP A 97 2.64 0.59 -4.35
N GLU A 98 1.41 0.94 -4.73
CA GLU A 98 0.57 0.14 -5.62
C GLU A 98 0.73 0.67 -7.05
N THR A 99 0.78 -0.22 -8.04
CA THR A 99 0.99 0.16 -9.44
C THR A 99 -0.11 -0.38 -10.33
N SER A 100 -0.83 0.50 -11.02
CA SER A 100 -1.75 0.09 -12.08
C SER A 100 -1.17 0.42 -13.45
N LEU A 101 -1.33 -0.50 -14.40
CA LEU A 101 -1.07 -0.22 -15.81
C LEU A 101 -2.38 -0.21 -16.58
N GLU A 102 -2.72 0.93 -17.16
CA GLU A 102 -3.82 1.04 -18.09
C GLU A 102 -3.30 0.94 -19.53
N ARG A 103 -3.79 -0.06 -20.27
CA ARG A 103 -3.40 -0.32 -21.65
C ARG A 103 -4.45 0.22 -22.61
N THR A 104 -4.04 1.11 -23.49
CA THR A 104 -4.88 1.47 -24.65
C THR A 104 -4.84 0.32 -25.65
N GLN A 105 -6.00 -0.19 -26.07
CA GLN A 105 -6.03 -1.19 -27.13
C GLN A 105 -5.55 -0.55 -28.43
N VAL A 106 -4.43 -1.04 -28.97
CA VAL A 106 -3.92 -0.61 -30.28
C VAL A 106 -4.32 -1.66 -31.32
N PRO A 107 -4.97 -1.25 -32.43
CA PRO A 107 -5.27 -2.15 -33.54
C PRO A 107 -4.03 -2.88 -34.04
N GLU A 108 -4.20 -4.14 -34.46
CA GLU A 108 -3.08 -4.97 -34.93
C GLU A 108 -2.37 -4.33 -36.14
N GLY A 109 -1.05 -4.14 -36.04
CA GLY A 109 -0.22 -3.53 -37.09
C GLY A 109 0.03 -2.03 -36.95
N GLU A 110 -0.54 -1.35 -35.96
CA GLU A 110 -0.37 0.09 -35.74
C GLU A 110 0.78 0.41 -34.77
N GLN A 111 1.52 1.50 -35.04
CA GLN A 111 2.53 2.04 -34.13
C GLN A 111 2.12 3.43 -33.66
N ARG A 112 1.82 3.55 -32.36
CA ARG A 112 1.59 4.82 -31.66
C ARG A 112 2.85 5.22 -30.91
N MET A 113 3.39 6.38 -31.22
CA MET A 113 4.66 6.91 -30.70
C MET A 113 4.45 8.29 -30.06
N ASN A 114 5.40 8.70 -29.21
CA ASN A 114 5.42 10.03 -28.56
C ASN A 114 4.07 10.41 -27.94
N ALA A 115 3.44 9.45 -27.25
CA ALA A 115 2.13 9.67 -26.70
C ALA A 115 2.22 10.57 -25.47
N GLU A 116 1.31 11.52 -25.38
CA GLU A 116 1.00 12.30 -24.20
C GLU A 116 -0.40 11.96 -23.75
N VAL A 117 -0.64 11.98 -22.44
CA VAL A 117 -1.97 11.79 -21.87
C VAL A 117 -2.16 12.79 -20.73
N LEU A 118 -3.35 13.35 -20.61
CA LEU A 118 -3.76 14.15 -19.47
C LEU A 118 -5.20 13.81 -19.09
N GLU A 119 -5.47 13.64 -17.80
CA GLU A 119 -6.80 13.34 -17.28
C GLU A 119 -7.21 14.38 -16.26
N GLN A 120 -8.44 14.89 -16.37
CA GLN A 120 -9.04 15.82 -15.42
C GLN A 120 -10.54 15.52 -15.34
N GLY A 121 -11.03 15.21 -14.14
CA GLY A 121 -12.42 14.83 -13.94
C GLY A 121 -12.76 13.52 -14.65
N ASN A 122 -13.80 13.51 -15.50
CA ASN A 122 -14.23 12.34 -16.26
C ASN A 122 -13.71 12.36 -17.71
N VAL A 123 -12.88 13.33 -18.10
CA VAL A 123 -12.32 13.46 -19.45
C VAL A 123 -10.82 13.17 -19.42
N ARG A 124 -10.38 12.37 -20.38
CA ARG A 124 -8.98 12.03 -20.62
C ARG A 124 -8.61 12.37 -22.05
N VAL A 125 -7.53 13.10 -22.27
CA VAL A 125 -7.03 13.48 -23.59
C VAL A 125 -5.74 12.74 -23.87
N TRP A 126 -5.65 12.13 -25.05
CA TRP A 126 -4.46 11.49 -25.59
C TRP A 126 -3.98 12.25 -26.82
N ALA A 127 -2.68 12.44 -26.95
CA ALA A 127 -2.07 12.90 -28.20
C ALA A 127 -0.95 11.93 -28.58
N TYR A 128 -0.91 11.42 -29.80
CA TYR A 128 0.14 10.49 -30.22
C TYR A 128 0.44 10.60 -31.71
N ALA A 129 1.68 10.28 -32.08
CA ALA A 129 2.13 10.19 -33.45
C ALA A 129 1.92 8.77 -34.00
N ARG A 130 1.46 8.65 -35.24
CA ARG A 130 1.33 7.38 -35.96
C ARG A 130 2.21 7.41 -37.20
N ALA A 131 3.00 6.35 -37.41
CA ALA A 131 3.81 6.21 -38.63
C ALA A 131 2.91 5.84 -39.82
N GLU A 132 3.06 6.57 -40.91
CA GLU A 132 2.35 6.35 -42.17
C GLU A 132 3.35 6.13 -43.31
N SER A 133 2.89 5.59 -44.45
CA SER A 133 3.76 5.27 -45.59
C SER A 133 4.52 6.49 -46.17
N ALA A 134 4.06 7.71 -45.89
CA ALA A 134 4.61 8.96 -46.40
C ALA A 134 5.06 9.94 -45.29
N GLY A 135 5.12 9.53 -44.02
CA GLY A 135 5.49 10.41 -42.92
C GLY A 135 4.88 10.00 -41.59
N TYR A 136 4.43 10.99 -40.82
CA TYR A 136 3.78 10.80 -39.53
C TYR A 136 2.53 11.66 -39.46
N ASP A 137 1.47 11.12 -38.87
CA ASP A 137 0.25 11.85 -38.54
C ASP A 137 0.15 12.01 -37.02
N LEU A 138 -0.36 13.16 -36.57
CA LEU A 138 -0.64 13.41 -35.15
C LEU A 138 -2.13 13.21 -34.89
N PHE A 139 -2.46 12.39 -33.90
CA PHE A 139 -3.81 12.14 -33.44
C PHE A 139 -4.01 12.78 -32.07
N ILE A 140 -5.15 13.43 -31.89
CA ILE A 140 -5.63 13.93 -30.60
C ILE A 140 -6.98 13.27 -30.36
N GLU A 141 -7.11 12.53 -29.28
CA GLU A 141 -8.31 11.77 -28.95
C GLU A 141 -8.72 12.08 -27.51
N SER A 142 -10.02 12.19 -27.27
CA SER A 142 -10.56 12.35 -25.93
C SER A 142 -11.42 11.15 -25.56
N TYR A 143 -11.39 10.77 -24.29
CA TYR A 143 -12.03 9.59 -23.76
C TYR A 143 -12.76 9.91 -22.46
N GLU A 144 -13.80 9.15 -22.17
CA GLU A 144 -14.41 9.09 -20.86
C GLU A 144 -13.51 8.26 -19.93
N ALA A 145 -12.96 8.88 -18.89
CA ALA A 145 -11.93 8.30 -18.05
C ALA A 145 -12.35 6.96 -17.41
N ASN A 146 -13.59 6.87 -16.93
CA ASN A 146 -14.08 5.68 -16.24
C ASN A 146 -14.42 4.51 -17.17
N SER A 147 -14.91 4.79 -18.39
CA SER A 147 -15.42 3.77 -19.31
C SER A 147 -14.45 3.43 -20.43
N GLY A 148 -13.42 4.26 -20.66
CA GLY A 148 -12.53 4.18 -21.82
C GLY A 148 -13.23 4.47 -23.15
N ARG A 149 -14.46 5.01 -23.13
CA ARG A 149 -15.22 5.32 -24.35
C ARG A 149 -14.65 6.55 -25.04
N LEU A 150 -14.33 6.44 -26.32
CA LEU A 150 -13.94 7.59 -27.16
C LEU A 150 -15.07 8.64 -27.17
N LEU A 151 -14.73 9.88 -26.85
CA LEU A 151 -15.60 11.05 -26.87
C LEU A 151 -15.49 11.79 -28.20
N ASP A 152 -14.25 12.11 -28.60
CA ASP A 152 -13.94 12.80 -29.86
C ASP A 152 -12.52 12.43 -30.34
N SER A 153 -12.25 12.66 -31.63
CA SER A 153 -10.96 12.39 -32.25
C SER A 153 -10.68 13.36 -33.40
N THR A 154 -9.48 13.93 -33.42
CA THR A 154 -8.97 14.76 -34.51
C THR A 154 -7.63 14.22 -35.01
N GLN A 155 -7.48 14.18 -36.34
CA GLN A 155 -6.25 13.83 -37.01
C GLN A 155 -5.67 15.07 -37.69
N VAL A 156 -4.40 15.33 -37.43
CA VAL A 156 -3.61 16.34 -38.13
C VAL A 156 -2.74 15.63 -39.16
N THR A 157 -3.25 15.54 -40.39
CA THR A 157 -2.50 15.00 -41.54
C THR A 157 -1.70 16.11 -42.19
N ALA A 158 -0.38 16.01 -42.18
CA ALA A 158 0.47 16.97 -42.88
C ALA A 158 1.69 16.33 -43.55
N PRO A 159 1.91 16.52 -44.87
CA PRO A 159 3.10 16.03 -45.56
C PRO A 159 4.40 16.71 -45.09
N SER A 160 4.32 17.70 -44.20
CA SER A 160 5.41 18.57 -43.76
C SER A 160 5.95 18.26 -42.36
N PHE A 161 5.46 17.23 -41.65
CA PHE A 161 6.08 16.87 -40.36
C PHE A 161 7.53 16.39 -40.52
N GLY A 162 7.87 15.78 -41.67
CA GLY A 162 9.23 15.36 -42.08
C GLY A 162 9.95 14.35 -41.16
N THR A 163 9.50 14.22 -39.92
CA THR A 163 10.06 13.58 -38.74
C THR A 163 8.93 13.27 -37.76
N ASN A 164 9.23 12.58 -36.65
CA ASN A 164 8.25 12.12 -35.65
C ASN A 164 7.69 13.30 -34.82
N PRO A 165 6.43 13.73 -34.98
CA PRO A 165 5.88 14.89 -34.31
C PRO A 165 5.75 14.66 -32.80
N GLN A 166 5.77 15.76 -32.05
CA GLN A 166 5.53 15.79 -30.62
C GLN A 166 4.38 16.73 -30.30
N CYS A 167 3.60 16.35 -29.31
CA CYS A 167 2.51 17.15 -28.79
C CYS A 167 2.62 17.23 -27.27
N ARG A 168 2.26 18.38 -26.70
CA ARG A 168 2.18 18.61 -25.26
C ARG A 168 0.77 19.00 -24.85
N ILE A 169 0.26 18.44 -23.76
CA ILE A 169 -1.09 18.69 -23.24
C ILE A 169 -0.99 19.29 -21.83
N PHE A 170 -1.71 20.38 -21.57
CA PHE A 170 -1.79 21.05 -20.26
C PHE A 170 -3.25 21.34 -19.91
N PHE A 171 -3.54 21.50 -18.62
CA PHE A 171 -4.86 21.93 -18.15
C PHE A 171 -4.76 23.40 -17.72
N LEU A 172 -5.21 24.32 -18.59
CA LEU A 172 -5.08 25.77 -18.42
C LEU A 172 -6.47 26.42 -18.44
N ASP A 173 -6.72 27.36 -17.53
CA ASP A 173 -7.99 28.10 -17.38
C ASP A 173 -9.24 27.21 -17.42
N GLY A 174 -9.16 26.04 -16.79
CA GLY A 174 -10.27 25.09 -16.73
C GLY A 174 -10.50 24.25 -17.98
N SER A 175 -9.68 24.36 -19.03
CA SER A 175 -9.75 23.56 -20.26
C SER A 175 -8.46 22.77 -20.53
N PHE A 176 -8.54 21.71 -21.33
CA PHE A 176 -7.35 21.04 -21.84
C PHE A 176 -6.82 21.80 -23.05
N HIS A 177 -5.52 22.09 -23.09
CA HIS A 177 -4.86 22.69 -24.23
C HIS A 177 -3.77 21.77 -24.76
N PHE A 178 -3.74 21.55 -26.07
CA PHE A 178 -2.70 20.76 -26.73
C PHE A 178 -1.87 21.62 -27.68
N PHE A 179 -0.57 21.38 -27.68
CA PHE A 179 0.44 22.15 -28.37
C PHE A 179 1.28 21.24 -29.26
N TYR A 180 1.50 21.61 -30.52
CA TYR A 180 2.37 20.87 -31.43
C TYR A 180 3.01 21.83 -32.44
N VAL A 181 4.06 21.37 -33.11
CA VAL A 181 4.76 22.18 -34.12
C VAL A 181 4.45 21.66 -35.51
N LEU A 182 3.96 22.53 -36.39
CA LEU A 182 3.65 22.19 -37.77
C LEU A 182 4.19 23.28 -38.70
N ALA A 183 4.96 22.86 -39.71
CA ALA A 183 5.54 23.72 -40.74
C ALA A 183 6.36 24.92 -40.21
N GLY A 184 6.87 24.82 -38.98
CA GLY A 184 7.71 25.87 -38.41
C GLY A 184 6.99 26.86 -37.53
N GLU A 185 5.74 26.57 -37.19
CA GLU A 185 4.91 27.34 -36.28
C GLU A 185 4.41 26.48 -35.13
N LEU A 186 4.27 27.07 -33.95
CA LEU A 186 3.55 26.46 -32.83
C LEU A 186 2.04 26.59 -33.03
N TRP A 187 1.34 25.48 -32.91
CA TRP A 187 -0.11 25.38 -32.98
C TRP A 187 -0.66 25.03 -31.61
N ARG A 188 -1.84 25.59 -31.30
CA ARG A 188 -2.57 25.35 -30.06
C ARG A 188 -4.01 24.95 -30.38
N GLY A 189 -4.48 23.86 -29.80
CA GLY A 189 -5.92 23.53 -29.76
C GLY A 189 -6.43 23.39 -28.33
N GLU A 190 -7.72 23.12 -28.22
CA GLU A 190 -8.43 23.02 -26.94
C GLU A 190 -9.33 21.78 -26.93
N VAL A 191 -9.50 21.17 -25.77
CA VAL A 191 -10.47 20.10 -25.52
C VAL A 191 -11.33 20.48 -24.33
N ASP A 192 -12.65 20.42 -24.51
CA ASP A 192 -13.62 20.77 -23.47
C ASP A 192 -13.55 19.73 -22.32
N PRO A 193 -13.44 20.18 -21.06
CA PRO A 193 -13.19 19.31 -19.91
C PRO A 193 -14.41 18.48 -19.48
N THR A 194 -15.60 18.80 -20.01
CA THR A 194 -16.87 18.17 -19.61
C THR A 194 -17.36 17.19 -20.67
N THR A 195 -17.25 17.57 -21.94
CA THR A 195 -17.75 16.82 -23.10
C THR A 195 -16.66 16.05 -23.81
N GLY A 196 -15.39 16.44 -23.64
CA GLY A 196 -14.27 15.92 -24.42
C GLY A 196 -14.23 16.42 -25.86
N THR A 197 -15.05 17.39 -26.26
CA THR A 197 -15.07 17.88 -27.66
C THR A 197 -13.76 18.57 -28.00
N ILE A 198 -13.15 18.23 -29.13
CA ILE A 198 -11.86 18.77 -29.59
C ILE A 198 -12.11 19.93 -30.54
N ALA A 199 -11.63 21.11 -30.17
CA ALA A 199 -11.66 22.30 -31.03
C ALA A 199 -10.51 22.29 -32.05
N GLY A 200 -10.76 22.91 -33.22
CA GLY A 200 -9.73 23.07 -34.24
C GLY A 200 -8.53 23.88 -33.72
N ALA A 201 -7.33 23.37 -33.96
CA ALA A 201 -6.10 24.06 -33.56
C ALA A 201 -5.85 25.31 -34.41
N VAL A 202 -5.30 26.35 -33.78
CA VAL A 202 -4.92 27.62 -34.40
C VAL A 202 -3.42 27.84 -34.32
N GLY A 203 -2.84 28.41 -35.37
CA GLY A 203 -1.46 28.89 -35.36
C GLY A 203 -1.30 30.05 -34.38
N THR A 204 -0.27 29.99 -33.54
CA THR A 204 0.02 31.02 -32.54
C THR A 204 0.75 32.24 -33.11
N GLY A 205 1.21 32.15 -34.36
CA GLY A 205 2.15 33.10 -34.97
C GLY A 205 3.58 32.97 -34.45
N LEU A 206 3.83 32.11 -33.45
CA LEU A 206 5.17 31.84 -32.94
C LEU A 206 5.87 30.83 -33.83
N LEU A 207 6.96 31.26 -34.45
CA LEU A 207 7.78 30.37 -35.25
C LEU A 207 8.58 29.42 -34.34
N LEU A 208 8.09 28.19 -34.15
CA LEU A 208 8.84 27.05 -33.61
C LEU A 208 9.19 26.11 -34.77
N TRP A 209 10.46 25.83 -35.01
CA TRP A 209 10.99 25.40 -36.31
C TRP A 209 10.37 24.18 -37.01
N ALA A 210 10.60 24.13 -38.34
CA ALA A 210 9.89 23.31 -39.33
C ALA A 210 9.80 21.80 -39.09
N ASN A 211 10.51 21.25 -38.09
CA ASN A 211 10.59 19.82 -37.79
C ASN A 211 11.12 19.62 -36.35
N ALA A 212 10.44 20.16 -35.33
CA ALA A 212 10.89 19.96 -33.95
C ALA A 212 10.75 18.48 -33.54
N GLN A 213 11.86 17.72 -33.59
CA GLN A 213 11.90 16.33 -33.10
C GLN A 213 11.70 16.23 -31.58
N GLN A 214 11.83 17.36 -30.87
CA GLN A 214 11.71 17.47 -29.43
C GLN A 214 11.03 18.79 -29.07
N LEU A 215 9.90 18.68 -28.39
CA LEU A 215 9.14 19.77 -27.79
C LEU A 215 8.93 19.40 -26.33
N ASP A 216 9.26 20.27 -25.39
CA ASP A 216 8.87 20.10 -24.00
C ASP A 216 8.27 21.38 -23.43
N GLY A 217 7.52 21.28 -22.34
CA GLY A 217 6.96 22.45 -21.67
C GLY A 217 6.55 22.19 -20.23
N ALA A 218 6.32 23.29 -19.53
CA ALA A 218 5.78 23.32 -18.18
C ALA A 218 4.70 24.39 -18.07
N GLN A 219 3.58 24.03 -17.46
CA GLN A 219 2.59 24.99 -16.99
C GLN A 219 3.21 25.79 -15.84
N VAL A 220 3.28 27.12 -15.96
CA VAL A 220 3.91 27.97 -14.94
C VAL A 220 2.90 28.59 -13.99
N ASP A 221 1.68 28.83 -14.44
CA ASP A 221 0.52 29.24 -13.64
C ASP A 221 -0.78 28.65 -14.22
N ASP A 222 -1.95 29.10 -13.75
CA ASP A 222 -3.23 28.52 -14.15
C ASP A 222 -3.55 28.76 -15.64
N SER A 223 -2.92 29.72 -16.31
CA SER A 223 -3.23 30.10 -17.70
C SER A 223 -2.02 30.12 -18.64
N SER A 224 -0.81 29.99 -18.11
CA SER A 224 0.42 30.16 -18.87
C SER A 224 1.25 28.87 -18.94
N VAL A 225 1.83 28.65 -20.11
CA VAL A 225 2.79 27.58 -20.36
C VAL A 225 4.06 28.14 -20.98
N ILE A 226 5.21 27.61 -20.55
CA ILE A 226 6.50 27.81 -21.21
C ILE A 226 6.86 26.53 -21.95
N LEU A 227 7.16 26.67 -23.24
CA LEU A 227 7.51 25.59 -24.16
C LEU A 227 8.92 25.83 -24.71
N ALA A 228 9.72 24.78 -24.84
CA ALA A 228 11.02 24.84 -25.49
C ALA A 228 11.17 23.72 -26.52
N GLY A 229 11.89 24.00 -27.60
CA GLY A 229 12.20 23.02 -28.63
C GLY A 229 13.55 23.29 -29.29
N ARG A 230 13.98 22.35 -30.15
CA ARG A 230 15.20 22.47 -30.99
C ARG A 230 14.88 22.44 -32.50
N ASN A 231 15.83 22.88 -33.32
CA ASN A 231 15.76 22.73 -34.78
C ASN A 231 16.44 21.43 -35.27
N ASN A 232 16.11 20.97 -36.49
CA ASN A 232 16.73 19.80 -37.12
C ASN A 232 18.25 19.90 -37.31
N ALA A 233 18.81 21.12 -37.33
CA ALA A 233 20.23 21.35 -37.49
C ALA A 233 20.98 21.38 -36.13
N GLY A 234 20.26 21.29 -35.00
CA GLY A 234 20.81 21.49 -33.66
C GLY A 234 21.24 22.93 -33.34
N THR A 235 21.23 23.89 -34.25
CA THR A 235 21.97 25.15 -34.07
C THR A 235 21.38 26.17 -33.07
N HIS A 236 20.14 26.00 -32.57
CA HIS A 236 19.50 26.98 -31.67
C HIS A 236 18.49 26.33 -30.69
N LEU A 237 18.25 27.00 -29.55
CA LEU A 237 17.18 26.71 -28.58
C LEU A 237 16.11 27.82 -28.68
N ARG A 238 14.84 27.47 -28.92
CA ARG A 238 13.72 28.43 -28.94
C ARG A 238 12.76 28.13 -27.82
N VAL A 239 12.31 29.20 -27.19
CA VAL A 239 11.39 29.16 -26.08
C VAL A 239 10.19 30.02 -26.43
N ALA A 240 9.00 29.52 -26.12
CA ALA A 240 7.73 30.19 -26.28
C ALA A 240 7.04 30.26 -24.92
N ALA A 241 6.49 31.42 -24.58
CA ALA A 241 5.51 31.58 -23.50
C ALA A 241 4.15 31.84 -24.14
N VAL A 242 3.15 31.06 -23.73
CA VAL A 242 1.76 31.19 -24.18
C VAL A 242 0.88 31.37 -22.97
N ASP A 243 0.14 32.47 -22.92
CA ASP A 243 -0.87 32.78 -21.91
C ASP A 243 -2.25 32.68 -22.58
N VAL A 244 -3.06 31.70 -22.16
CA VAL A 244 -4.35 31.42 -22.81
C VAL A 244 -5.40 32.47 -22.48
N ASP A 245 -5.35 33.08 -21.30
CA ASP A 245 -6.31 34.08 -20.81
C ASP A 245 -6.07 35.43 -21.48
N ALA A 246 -4.79 35.86 -21.48
CA ALA A 246 -4.40 37.12 -22.09
C ALA A 246 -4.37 37.04 -23.63
N GLY A 247 -4.44 35.83 -24.19
CA GLY A 247 -4.27 35.58 -25.62
C GLY A 247 -2.90 36.02 -26.14
N SER A 248 -1.89 36.04 -25.26
CA SER A 248 -0.56 36.57 -25.55
C SER A 248 0.44 35.45 -25.82
N ASN A 249 1.24 35.62 -26.87
CA ASN A 249 2.21 34.65 -27.33
C ASN A 249 3.56 35.37 -27.47
N THR A 250 4.57 34.96 -26.69
CA THR A 250 5.92 35.53 -26.73
C THR A 250 6.90 34.44 -27.14
N GLY A 251 7.82 34.73 -28.06
CA GLY A 251 8.87 33.81 -28.49
C GLY A 251 10.24 34.44 -28.37
N ARG A 252 11.23 33.66 -27.91
CA ARG A 252 12.62 34.08 -27.80
C ARG A 252 13.55 32.98 -28.29
N GLU A 253 14.61 33.40 -28.99
CA GLU A 253 15.69 32.51 -29.44
C GLU A 253 16.92 32.71 -28.56
N PHE A 254 17.49 31.60 -28.11
CA PHE A 254 18.73 31.55 -27.35
C PHE A 254 19.83 30.94 -28.21
N ALA A 255 21.01 31.56 -28.17
CA ALA A 255 22.18 31.06 -28.88
C ALA A 255 22.71 29.81 -28.18
N ALA A 256 22.35 28.64 -28.69
CA ALA A 256 22.84 27.34 -28.23
C ALA A 256 23.21 26.50 -29.46
N THR A 257 24.50 26.30 -29.70
CA THR A 257 24.99 25.46 -30.79
C THR A 257 24.82 23.98 -30.47
N ASP A 258 24.30 23.21 -31.43
CA ASP A 258 24.16 21.74 -31.40
C ASP A 258 23.32 21.17 -30.24
N VAL A 259 22.08 21.66 -30.07
CA VAL A 259 21.12 21.20 -29.06
C VAL A 259 20.55 19.82 -29.38
N ASP A 260 20.67 18.88 -28.43
CA ASP A 260 20.30 17.47 -28.67
C ASP A 260 19.13 16.89 -27.84
N ALA A 261 18.92 17.38 -26.61
CA ALA A 261 17.72 17.10 -25.82
C ALA A 261 17.28 18.37 -25.10
N VAL A 262 15.98 18.51 -24.82
CA VAL A 262 15.41 19.61 -24.03
C VAL A 262 14.42 19.06 -23.00
N GLY A 263 14.47 19.61 -21.79
CA GLY A 263 13.50 19.38 -20.73
C GLY A 263 13.08 20.72 -20.11
N VAL A 264 11.81 20.87 -19.80
CA VAL A 264 11.24 22.09 -19.21
C VAL A 264 10.42 21.73 -17.98
N TRP A 265 10.65 22.43 -16.88
CA TRP A 265 9.90 22.24 -15.63
C TRP A 265 9.66 23.56 -14.89
N LYS A 266 8.57 23.59 -14.11
CA LYS A 266 8.07 24.76 -13.39
C LYS A 266 8.92 25.04 -12.14
N ARG A 267 9.09 26.33 -11.80
CA ARG A 267 9.50 26.82 -10.48
C ARG A 267 8.32 27.37 -9.69
N ASP A 268 8.44 27.36 -8.38
CA ASP A 268 7.38 27.82 -7.46
C ASP A 268 7.02 29.30 -7.59
N ASP A 269 7.92 30.11 -8.15
CA ASP A 269 7.70 31.54 -8.42
C ASP A 269 6.97 31.84 -9.73
N GLY A 270 6.54 30.81 -10.48
CA GLY A 270 5.87 30.96 -11.78
C GLY A 270 6.82 31.21 -12.96
N SER A 271 8.12 30.94 -12.78
CA SER A 271 9.10 30.82 -13.86
C SER A 271 9.30 29.36 -14.28
N ALA A 272 10.15 29.11 -15.30
CA ALA A 272 10.53 27.76 -15.72
C ALA A 272 12.04 27.60 -15.81
N VAL A 273 12.50 26.37 -15.58
CA VAL A 273 13.87 25.93 -15.87
C VAL A 273 13.87 25.12 -17.15
N ILE A 274 14.87 25.36 -17.99
CA ILE A 274 15.08 24.68 -19.25
C ILE A 274 16.43 23.99 -19.18
N GLY A 275 16.42 22.67 -19.05
CA GLY A 275 17.59 21.82 -19.22
C GLY A 275 17.78 21.47 -20.69
N TYR A 276 19.01 21.49 -21.17
CA TYR A 276 19.31 21.11 -22.55
C TYR A 276 20.76 20.66 -22.73
N TYR A 277 21.01 19.90 -23.79
CA TYR A 277 22.37 19.56 -24.20
C TYR A 277 22.88 20.52 -25.25
N ARG A 278 24.19 20.79 -25.25
CA ARG A 278 24.89 21.62 -26.23
C ARG A 278 26.03 20.81 -26.83
N GLY A 279 26.18 20.78 -28.15
CA GLY A 279 27.18 19.95 -28.81
C GLY A 279 28.56 20.58 -28.93
N THR A 280 29.54 19.69 -29.15
CA THR A 280 30.98 19.91 -29.37
C THR A 280 31.70 20.91 -28.43
N PRO A 281 32.20 20.46 -27.26
CA PRO A 281 31.99 19.16 -26.64
C PRO A 281 30.53 19.01 -26.18
N LEU A 282 30.04 17.78 -26.02
CA LEU A 282 28.69 17.55 -25.55
C LEU A 282 28.59 17.97 -24.06
N GLN A 283 27.75 18.96 -23.78
CA GLN A 283 27.60 19.61 -22.48
C GLN A 283 26.14 19.59 -22.05
N LEU A 284 25.86 19.15 -20.82
CA LEU A 284 24.56 19.31 -20.18
C LEU A 284 24.50 20.67 -19.50
N ARG A 285 23.48 21.46 -19.80
CA ARG A 285 23.32 22.85 -19.31
C ARG A 285 21.88 23.11 -18.90
N PHE A 286 21.67 24.16 -18.12
CA PHE A 286 20.32 24.65 -17.79
C PHE A 286 20.28 26.18 -17.74
N MET A 287 19.10 26.74 -17.89
CA MET A 287 18.82 28.17 -17.69
C MET A 287 17.41 28.37 -17.14
N GLY A 288 17.18 29.50 -16.48
CA GLY A 288 15.88 29.90 -15.96
C GLY A 288 15.29 31.02 -16.81
N VAL A 289 13.99 30.95 -17.04
CA VAL A 289 13.25 31.99 -17.76
C VAL A 289 11.92 32.29 -17.07
N ASP A 290 11.58 33.58 -16.97
CA ASP A 290 10.26 34.00 -16.54
C ASP A 290 9.22 33.93 -17.69
N LYS A 291 7.96 34.26 -17.39
CA LYS A 291 6.87 34.29 -18.39
C LYS A 291 7.05 35.33 -19.51
N THR A 292 7.93 36.32 -19.32
CA THR A 292 8.33 37.28 -20.37
C THR A 292 9.51 36.78 -21.20
N LEU A 293 9.98 35.56 -20.89
CA LEU A 293 11.19 34.94 -21.41
C LEU A 293 12.46 35.71 -21.05
N ALA A 294 12.43 36.53 -19.99
CA ALA A 294 13.63 37.13 -19.42
C ALA A 294 14.43 36.04 -18.68
N VAL A 295 15.76 36.04 -18.86
CA VAL A 295 16.64 35.08 -18.21
C VAL A 295 16.88 35.56 -16.79
N ASP A 296 16.43 34.79 -15.81
CA ASP A 296 16.62 35.05 -14.39
C ASP A 296 17.67 34.12 -13.77
N VAL A 297 17.89 32.93 -14.33
CA VAL A 297 19.03 32.05 -14.04
C VAL A 297 19.92 31.92 -15.28
N PRO A 298 21.21 32.29 -15.19
CA PRO A 298 22.11 32.27 -16.34
C PRO A 298 22.30 30.85 -16.88
N ASP A 299 22.67 30.77 -18.15
CA ASP A 299 23.04 29.53 -18.84
C ASP A 299 24.26 28.86 -18.16
N THR A 300 23.97 27.84 -17.34
CA THR A 300 24.90 27.22 -16.40
C THR A 300 25.26 25.80 -16.85
N LEU A 301 26.55 25.47 -16.80
CA LEU A 301 27.08 24.15 -17.14
C LEU A 301 26.86 23.18 -15.97
N VAL A 302 26.28 22.02 -16.26
CA VAL A 302 26.15 20.92 -15.30
C VAL A 302 27.27 19.91 -15.45
N HIS A 303 27.43 19.39 -16.67
CA HIS A 303 28.36 18.31 -16.94
C HIS A 303 28.94 18.43 -18.35
N THR A 304 30.23 18.14 -18.51
CA THR A 304 30.89 18.02 -19.82
C THR A 304 31.21 16.55 -20.07
N MET A 305 30.69 16.02 -21.16
CA MET A 305 30.83 14.62 -21.52
C MET A 305 32.17 14.34 -22.21
N ASN A 306 32.67 13.13 -22.04
CA ASN A 306 33.79 12.59 -22.77
C ASN A 306 33.44 12.38 -24.25
N PRO A 307 34.45 12.39 -25.14
CA PRO A 307 34.25 12.08 -26.55
C PRO A 307 33.66 10.68 -26.77
N GLY A 308 32.54 10.59 -27.50
CA GLY A 308 31.88 9.33 -27.87
C GLY A 308 30.68 8.95 -27.02
N GLU A 309 30.42 9.67 -25.93
CA GLU A 309 29.18 9.51 -25.13
C GLU A 309 27.99 10.13 -25.86
N ILE A 310 26.83 9.48 -25.75
CA ILE A 310 25.57 9.87 -26.42
C ILE A 310 24.50 10.08 -25.37
N VAL A 311 23.57 11.00 -25.61
CA VAL A 311 22.49 11.33 -24.69
C VAL A 311 21.14 10.89 -25.24
N TYR A 312 20.26 10.43 -24.37
CA TYR A 312 18.92 9.99 -24.75
C TYR A 312 17.82 10.82 -24.13
N ASN A 313 17.83 10.96 -22.80
CA ASN A 313 16.69 11.50 -22.05
C ASN A 313 17.13 12.54 -21.01
N LEU A 314 16.26 13.52 -20.78
CA LEU A 314 16.44 14.58 -19.80
C LEU A 314 15.07 15.04 -19.30
N CYS A 315 14.93 15.16 -17.99
CA CYS A 315 13.79 15.78 -17.33
C CYS A 315 14.21 16.32 -15.96
N GLY A 316 13.32 17.07 -15.32
CA GLY A 316 13.58 17.61 -14.01
C GLY A 316 12.33 18.16 -13.36
N MET A 317 12.51 18.70 -12.16
CA MET A 317 11.52 19.46 -11.42
C MET A 317 12.20 20.44 -10.48
N CYS A 318 11.46 21.41 -9.95
CA CYS A 318 11.94 22.25 -8.85
C CYS A 318 11.16 21.90 -7.59
N GLU A 319 11.88 21.81 -6.47
CA GLU A 319 11.26 21.69 -5.15
C GLU A 319 10.75 23.04 -4.67
N ASP A 320 11.50 24.10 -4.98
CA ASP A 320 11.18 25.48 -4.65
C ASP A 320 11.79 26.45 -5.67
N ALA A 321 11.83 27.75 -5.34
CA ALA A 321 12.41 28.78 -6.22
C ALA A 321 13.96 28.76 -6.27
N VAL A 322 14.63 27.93 -5.46
CA VAL A 322 16.09 27.89 -5.27
C VAL A 322 16.69 26.53 -5.65
N THR A 323 15.96 25.44 -5.46
CA THR A 323 16.44 24.07 -5.60
C THR A 323 15.73 23.37 -6.77
N GLY A 324 16.53 23.00 -7.77
CA GLY A 324 16.12 22.21 -8.92
C GLY A 324 16.70 20.81 -8.88
N ASN A 325 15.99 19.87 -9.46
CA ASN A 325 16.36 18.46 -9.56
C ASN A 325 16.31 18.03 -11.01
N MET A 326 17.35 17.34 -11.46
CA MET A 326 17.47 16.94 -12.86
C MET A 326 17.90 15.49 -12.96
N PHE A 327 17.17 14.74 -13.78
CA PHE A 327 17.45 13.35 -14.12
C PHE A 327 17.79 13.25 -15.59
N TYR A 328 18.81 12.48 -15.90
CA TYR A 328 19.21 12.29 -17.29
C TYR A 328 19.83 10.92 -17.55
N THR A 329 19.71 10.47 -18.79
CA THR A 329 20.35 9.25 -19.28
C THR A 329 21.30 9.57 -20.42
N TRP A 330 22.50 9.02 -20.29
CA TRP A 330 23.46 8.95 -21.37
C TRP A 330 23.94 7.51 -21.58
N VAL A 331 24.61 7.24 -22.68
CA VAL A 331 25.19 5.94 -23.01
C VAL A 331 26.69 6.10 -23.05
N ASP A 332 27.36 5.22 -22.29
CA ASP A 332 28.81 5.18 -22.24
C ASP A 332 29.41 4.70 -23.58
N ALA A 333 30.74 4.84 -23.74
CA ALA A 333 31.44 4.37 -24.93
C ALA A 333 31.30 2.84 -25.19
N VAL A 334 30.74 2.08 -24.24
CA VAL A 334 30.52 0.63 -24.28
C VAL A 334 29.04 0.29 -24.60
N SER A 335 28.24 1.31 -24.96
CA SER A 335 26.85 1.19 -25.42
C SER A 335 25.82 0.80 -24.36
N GLN A 336 26.06 1.03 -23.07
CA GLN A 336 25.05 0.81 -22.02
C GLN A 336 24.50 2.13 -21.46
N PRO A 337 23.17 2.25 -21.26
CA PRO A 337 22.58 3.46 -20.69
C PRO A 337 22.86 3.57 -19.20
N VAL A 338 23.19 4.76 -18.72
CA VAL A 338 23.42 5.07 -17.30
C VAL A 338 22.60 6.29 -16.94
N THR A 339 21.86 6.20 -15.83
CA THR A 339 21.00 7.26 -15.30
C THR A 339 21.72 8.01 -14.18
N PHE A 340 21.62 9.33 -14.24
CA PHE A 340 22.22 10.28 -13.31
C PHE A 340 21.16 11.16 -12.68
N TYR A 341 21.50 11.66 -11.51
CA TYR A 341 20.76 12.68 -10.77
C TYR A 341 21.67 13.87 -10.48
N ALA A 342 21.14 15.08 -10.63
CA ALA A 342 21.85 16.31 -10.32
C ALA A 342 20.96 17.28 -9.55
N VAL A 343 21.56 17.92 -8.53
CA VAL A 343 20.94 19.01 -7.76
C VAL A 343 21.44 20.33 -8.33
N LEU A 344 20.49 21.20 -8.68
CA LEU A 344 20.69 22.48 -9.34
C LEU A 344 20.37 23.62 -8.38
N ASP A 345 21.25 24.63 -8.32
CA ASP A 345 20.88 25.94 -7.77
C ASP A 345 20.17 26.74 -8.88
N VAL A 346 18.87 26.95 -8.70
CA VAL A 346 18.00 27.69 -9.62
C VAL A 346 17.65 29.08 -9.10
N SER A 347 18.39 29.60 -8.11
CA SER A 347 18.22 30.96 -7.58
C SER A 347 18.88 32.07 -8.41
N GLY A 348 19.67 31.70 -9.43
CA GLY A 348 20.45 32.62 -10.26
C GLY A 348 21.95 32.62 -9.97
N ALA A 349 22.42 31.84 -8.98
CA ALA A 349 23.83 31.57 -8.77
C ALA A 349 24.36 30.51 -9.77
N PRO A 350 25.55 30.68 -10.36
CA PRO A 350 26.04 29.81 -11.44
C PRO A 350 26.67 28.49 -10.94
N ALA A 351 26.05 27.79 -9.97
CA ALA A 351 26.65 26.60 -9.37
C ALA A 351 25.72 25.37 -9.40
N VAL A 352 26.20 24.28 -10.00
CA VAL A 352 25.70 22.93 -9.69
C VAL A 352 26.34 22.49 -8.39
N THR A 353 25.52 22.01 -7.46
CA THR A 353 26.01 21.58 -6.14
C THR A 353 26.56 20.16 -6.21
N SER A 354 25.94 19.26 -6.98
CA SER A 354 26.43 17.90 -7.23
C SER A 354 25.70 17.20 -8.40
N TYR A 355 26.35 16.20 -9.00
CA TYR A 355 25.71 15.19 -9.83
C TYR A 355 26.28 13.80 -9.49
N THR A 356 25.46 12.76 -9.57
CA THR A 356 25.80 11.40 -9.13
C THR A 356 25.22 10.37 -10.10
N GLU A 357 26.00 9.33 -10.40
CA GLU A 357 25.50 8.12 -11.05
C GLU A 357 24.58 7.38 -10.08
N ILE A 358 23.29 7.26 -10.40
CA ILE A 358 22.33 6.59 -9.52
C ILE A 358 22.03 5.16 -9.97
N LEU A 359 22.10 4.89 -11.29
CA LEU A 359 21.73 3.57 -11.78
C LEU A 359 22.29 3.24 -13.18
N ARG A 360 22.97 2.10 -13.30
CA ARG A 360 23.47 1.56 -14.58
C ARG A 360 22.44 0.73 -15.32
N LYS A 361 22.63 0.56 -16.63
CA LYS A 361 21.71 -0.11 -17.58
C LYS A 361 20.27 0.44 -17.55
N ALA A 362 20.09 1.65 -17.02
CA ALA A 362 18.82 2.29 -16.77
C ALA A 362 18.60 3.46 -17.72
N THR A 363 17.40 3.56 -18.29
CA THR A 363 16.97 4.73 -19.06
C THR A 363 15.79 5.41 -18.39
N VAL A 364 15.89 6.72 -18.15
CA VAL A 364 14.81 7.59 -17.67
C VAL A 364 13.60 7.47 -18.58
N ALA A 365 12.43 7.23 -18.00
CA ALA A 365 11.21 6.87 -18.71
C ALA A 365 9.97 7.67 -18.29
N SER A 366 10.08 8.56 -17.30
CA SER A 366 9.04 9.56 -16.97
C SER A 366 9.63 10.92 -16.59
N LYS A 367 8.77 11.93 -16.43
CA LYS A 367 9.08 13.08 -15.57
C LYS A 367 9.13 12.65 -14.10
N PRO A 368 9.90 13.35 -13.24
CA PRO A 368 9.95 13.03 -11.82
C PRO A 368 8.63 13.38 -11.11
N ILE A 369 8.37 12.66 -10.03
CA ILE A 369 7.22 12.78 -9.14
C ILE A 369 7.75 13.21 -7.77
N ASP A 370 7.16 14.23 -7.18
CA ASP A 370 7.48 14.68 -5.82
C ASP A 370 6.41 14.22 -4.82
N ASP A 371 6.87 13.61 -3.73
CA ASP A 371 6.05 13.24 -2.58
C ASP A 371 6.14 14.28 -1.44
N THR A 372 5.77 15.53 -1.75
CA THR A 372 5.68 16.62 -0.77
C THR A 372 4.53 16.45 0.22
N THR A 373 3.63 15.48 0.04
CA THR A 373 2.45 15.28 0.89
C THR A 373 2.74 14.86 2.34
N ALA A 374 4.00 14.56 2.68
CA ALA A 374 4.38 14.10 4.03
C ALA A 374 5.69 14.70 4.57
N GLY A 375 6.17 15.83 4.02
CA GLY A 375 7.44 16.42 4.47
C GLY A 375 8.69 15.55 4.20
N SER A 376 8.56 14.49 3.41
CA SER A 376 9.65 13.56 3.08
C SER A 376 10.68 14.18 2.11
N GLY A 377 10.23 15.08 1.22
CA GLY A 377 11.07 15.71 0.21
C GLY A 377 11.65 14.74 -0.83
N ASN A 378 11.10 13.52 -0.93
CA ASN A 378 11.62 12.53 -1.87
C ASN A 378 11.04 12.69 -3.27
N ILE A 379 11.95 12.57 -4.24
CA ILE A 379 11.65 12.63 -5.65
C ILE A 379 11.82 11.24 -6.25
N TYR A 380 10.81 10.81 -7.01
CA TYR A 380 10.77 9.52 -7.68
C TYR A 380 10.74 9.66 -9.19
N ILE A 381 11.30 8.69 -9.89
CA ILE A 381 11.29 8.68 -11.36
C ILE A 381 11.15 7.26 -11.90
N TRP A 382 10.42 7.12 -13.01
CA TRP A 382 10.39 5.84 -13.71
C TRP A 382 11.63 5.66 -14.57
N VAL A 383 12.23 4.49 -14.46
CA VAL A 383 13.34 4.02 -15.29
C VAL A 383 12.99 2.69 -15.96
N THR A 384 13.64 2.41 -17.09
CA THR A 384 13.42 1.21 -17.91
C THR A 384 14.73 0.49 -18.19
N PHE A 385 14.62 -0.83 -18.40
CA PHE A 385 15.75 -1.75 -18.58
C PHE A 385 15.60 -2.57 -19.85
N ASP A 386 16.59 -2.46 -20.75
CA ASP A 386 16.50 -3.09 -22.07
C ASP A 386 16.56 -4.62 -22.03
N SER A 387 17.29 -5.20 -21.07
CA SER A 387 17.50 -6.65 -21.01
C SER A 387 16.31 -7.43 -20.44
N GLN A 388 15.50 -6.83 -19.56
CA GLN A 388 14.37 -7.49 -18.89
C GLN A 388 13.01 -6.81 -19.09
N LYS A 389 12.96 -5.65 -19.77
CA LYS A 389 11.74 -4.97 -20.25
C LYS A 389 10.69 -4.70 -19.17
N TYR A 390 11.16 -4.31 -17.99
CA TYR A 390 10.36 -3.80 -16.89
C TYR A 390 10.59 -2.30 -16.72
N ALA A 391 9.60 -1.60 -16.15
CA ALA A 391 9.77 -0.25 -15.64
C ALA A 391 9.75 -0.27 -14.12
N TYR A 392 10.65 0.50 -13.51
CA TYR A 392 10.76 0.63 -12.07
C TYR A 392 10.66 2.08 -11.67
N LEU A 393 9.96 2.35 -10.58
CA LEU A 393 10.01 3.62 -9.89
C LEU A 393 11.21 3.58 -8.95
N ILE A 394 12.13 4.51 -9.09
CA ILE A 394 13.29 4.68 -8.21
C ILE A 394 13.26 6.04 -7.53
N ASP A 395 13.88 6.18 -6.37
CA ASP A 395 14.11 7.47 -5.73
C ASP A 395 15.37 8.18 -6.26
N GLN A 396 15.67 9.37 -5.72
CA GLN A 396 16.86 10.16 -6.04
C GLN A 396 18.20 9.50 -5.68
N ALA A 397 18.21 8.46 -4.84
CA ALA A 397 19.37 7.66 -4.50
C ALA A 397 19.52 6.40 -5.38
N GLY A 398 18.54 6.12 -6.25
CA GLY A 398 18.51 4.93 -7.09
C GLY A 398 17.84 3.70 -6.44
N VAL A 399 17.22 3.85 -5.28
CA VAL A 399 16.55 2.75 -4.56
C VAL A 399 15.23 2.41 -5.25
N HIS A 400 15.01 1.12 -5.51
CA HIS A 400 13.79 0.64 -6.16
C HIS A 400 12.58 0.69 -5.21
N SER A 401 11.54 1.40 -5.64
CA SER A 401 10.33 1.68 -4.86
C SER A 401 9.08 1.00 -5.42
N ALA A 402 8.95 0.87 -6.74
CA ALA A 402 7.82 0.21 -7.38
C ALA A 402 8.24 -0.46 -8.69
N LYS A 403 7.44 -1.42 -9.16
CA LYS A 403 7.66 -2.14 -10.43
C LYS A 403 6.35 -2.19 -11.20
N ALA A 404 6.31 -1.55 -12.37
CA ALA A 404 5.16 -1.65 -13.24
C ALA A 404 4.97 -3.10 -13.70
N LEU A 405 3.72 -3.57 -13.73
CA LEU A 405 3.33 -4.95 -14.04
C LEU A 405 3.96 -5.48 -15.35
N PRO A 406 4.10 -6.82 -15.49
CA PRO A 406 4.70 -7.43 -16.67
C PRO A 406 3.99 -7.02 -17.97
N GLY A 407 4.78 -6.44 -18.83
CA GLY A 407 4.42 -5.97 -20.16
C GLY A 407 5.69 -5.36 -20.70
N LEU A 408 6.11 -5.72 -21.92
CA LEU A 408 7.42 -5.30 -22.43
C LEU A 408 7.42 -3.77 -22.63
N ILE A 409 7.76 -3.04 -21.58
CA ILE A 409 8.00 -1.60 -21.63
C ILE A 409 9.39 -1.46 -22.22
N GLU A 410 9.49 -0.80 -23.38
CA GLU A 410 10.78 -0.60 -24.03
C GLU A 410 11.48 0.61 -23.41
N GLY A 411 12.74 0.44 -23.03
CA GLY A 411 13.64 1.57 -22.89
C GLY A 411 13.77 2.29 -24.23
N SER A 412 13.77 3.62 -24.20
CA SER A 412 13.97 4.38 -25.42
C SER A 412 15.45 4.33 -25.80
N THR A 413 15.84 3.42 -26.69
CA THR A 413 17.16 3.43 -27.35
C THR A 413 17.27 4.53 -28.43
N THR A 414 16.36 5.51 -28.43
CA THR A 414 16.23 6.57 -29.44
C THR A 414 16.10 7.93 -28.76
N THR A 415 16.65 8.99 -29.36
CA THR A 415 16.67 10.41 -28.91
C THR A 415 15.28 11.08 -28.75
N THR A 416 14.20 10.31 -28.66
CA THR A 416 12.84 10.83 -28.49
C THR A 416 12.56 11.08 -27.01
N PRO A 417 12.23 12.31 -26.59
CA PRO A 417 12.01 12.64 -25.20
C PRO A 417 10.86 11.84 -24.62
N VAL A 418 11.01 11.63 -23.33
CA VAL A 418 10.08 10.96 -22.44
C VAL A 418 8.72 11.66 -22.47
N ALA A 419 7.64 10.87 -22.43
CA ALA A 419 6.29 11.41 -22.41
C ALA A 419 6.06 12.22 -21.13
N ASN A 420 5.48 13.40 -21.27
CA ASN A 420 5.05 14.18 -20.13
C ASN A 420 3.76 13.63 -19.57
N TYR A 421 3.73 13.50 -18.26
CA TYR A 421 2.50 13.53 -17.50
C TYR A 421 2.73 14.41 -16.28
N PHE A 422 1.83 15.35 -16.07
CA PHE A 422 1.66 16.03 -14.80
C PHE A 422 0.15 16.08 -14.57
N VAL A 423 -0.38 15.23 -13.68
CA VAL A 423 -1.67 15.54 -13.08
C VAL A 423 -1.40 16.46 -11.91
N PRO A 424 -2.02 17.66 -11.88
CA PRO A 424 -1.92 18.52 -10.73
C PRO A 424 -2.51 17.80 -9.51
N ARG A 425 -1.78 17.96 -8.42
CA ARG A 425 -2.18 17.75 -7.03
C ARG A 425 -3.68 18.06 -6.82
N ILE A 426 -4.52 17.02 -6.87
CA ILE A 426 -5.80 17.05 -6.17
C ILE A 426 -5.45 16.74 -4.73
N SER A 427 -5.75 17.65 -3.81
CA SER A 427 -5.63 17.39 -2.38
C SER A 427 -6.35 16.07 -2.03
N GLY A 428 -5.57 15.03 -1.72
CA GLY A 428 -6.09 13.68 -1.43
C GLY A 428 -5.26 12.57 -2.09
N THR A 429 -5.57 11.33 -1.71
CA THR A 429 -4.94 10.04 -2.10
C THR A 429 -5.05 9.67 -3.59
N ALA A 430 -5.03 10.64 -4.51
CA ALA A 430 -5.13 10.42 -5.95
C ALA A 430 -3.85 9.77 -6.50
N PRO A 431 -3.95 8.85 -7.49
CA PRO A 431 -2.78 8.23 -8.10
C PRO A 431 -1.99 9.24 -8.96
N TRP A 432 -0.66 9.22 -8.83
CA TRP A 432 0.22 9.81 -9.83
C TRP A 432 0.26 8.90 -11.06
N SER A 433 0.28 9.44 -12.27
CA SER A 433 0.44 8.60 -13.46
C SER A 433 1.54 9.11 -14.39
N THR A 434 1.90 8.30 -15.38
CA THR A 434 2.80 8.70 -16.46
C THR A 434 2.61 7.81 -17.68
N ALA A 435 2.87 8.34 -18.87
CA ALA A 435 2.85 7.54 -20.09
C ALA A 435 4.22 6.87 -20.30
N LEU A 436 4.21 5.55 -20.44
CA LEU A 436 5.37 4.72 -20.77
C LEU A 436 5.22 4.13 -22.18
N ARG A 437 6.34 3.80 -22.82
CA ARG A 437 6.35 3.14 -24.14
C ARG A 437 6.28 1.62 -23.99
N TYR A 438 5.26 0.99 -24.57
CA TYR A 438 5.04 -0.45 -24.52
C TYR A 438 5.16 -1.10 -25.91
N ARG A 439 5.68 -2.33 -25.97
CA ARG A 439 5.72 -3.18 -27.16
C ARG A 439 5.08 -4.52 -26.85
N PRO A 440 4.02 -5.00 -27.51
CA PRO A 440 3.46 -6.31 -27.20
C PRO A 440 4.46 -7.46 -27.49
N THR A 441 4.34 -8.57 -26.76
CA THR A 441 5.16 -9.79 -26.94
C THR A 441 5.00 -10.46 -28.31
N VAL A 442 3.93 -10.11 -29.04
CA VAL A 442 3.63 -10.59 -30.39
C VAL A 442 3.47 -9.37 -31.31
N GLY A 443 4.42 -9.15 -32.23
CA GLY A 443 4.39 -8.07 -33.23
C GLY A 443 5.36 -6.91 -32.99
N ALA A 444 5.57 -6.08 -34.02
CA ALA A 444 6.38 -4.86 -33.97
C ALA A 444 5.55 -3.62 -33.58
N MET A 445 4.46 -3.80 -32.85
CA MET A 445 3.56 -2.71 -32.47
C MET A 445 4.13 -1.94 -31.29
N ARG A 446 3.94 -0.63 -31.27
CA ARG A 446 4.26 0.24 -30.13
C ARG A 446 2.98 0.90 -29.67
N ALA A 447 2.66 0.76 -28.39
CA ALA A 447 1.50 1.38 -27.77
C ALA A 447 1.97 2.19 -26.56
N PRO A 448 1.35 3.31 -26.25
CA PRO A 448 1.54 3.94 -24.96
C PRO A 448 0.75 3.19 -23.88
N VAL A 449 1.32 3.14 -22.68
CA VAL A 449 0.70 2.58 -21.47
C VAL A 449 0.74 3.64 -20.40
N MET A 450 -0.36 3.84 -19.68
CA MET A 450 -0.36 4.70 -18.51
C MET A 450 0.05 3.86 -17.30
N ALA A 451 1.20 4.19 -16.71
CA ALA A 451 1.61 3.66 -15.42
C ALA A 451 1.18 4.61 -14.33
N SER A 452 0.40 4.13 -13.37
CA SER A 452 -0.02 4.91 -12.22
C SER A 452 0.53 4.31 -10.93
N VAL A 453 0.97 5.17 -10.01
CA VAL A 453 1.38 4.83 -8.66
C VAL A 453 0.49 5.54 -7.66
N LYS A 454 0.14 4.84 -6.59
CA LYS A 454 -0.55 5.42 -5.44
C LYS A 454 -0.05 4.77 -4.16
N ARG A 455 -0.25 5.45 -3.04
CA ARG A 455 -0.01 4.82 -1.74
C ARG A 455 -1.02 3.68 -1.53
N PRO A 456 -0.57 2.52 -1.02
CA PRO A 456 -1.47 1.41 -0.76
C PRO A 456 -2.52 1.80 0.28
N GLY A 457 -3.79 1.53 -0.03
CA GLY A 457 -4.89 1.82 0.90
C GLY A 457 -4.97 0.80 2.04
N ALA A 458 -4.46 -0.41 1.85
CA ALA A 458 -4.50 -1.48 2.83
C ALA A 458 -3.26 -2.37 2.78
N VAL A 459 -2.32 -2.13 3.70
CA VAL A 459 -1.13 -2.96 3.89
C VAL A 459 -1.34 -3.99 4.99
N HIS A 460 -1.26 -5.28 4.64
CA HIS A 460 -1.30 -6.38 5.60
C HIS A 460 0.02 -7.16 5.55
N CYS A 461 0.92 -6.90 6.50
CA CYS A 461 2.21 -7.61 6.59
C CYS A 461 2.04 -8.99 7.24
N LEU A 462 2.98 -9.89 6.94
CA LEU A 462 3.03 -11.26 7.46
C LEU A 462 4.45 -11.57 7.92
N GLU A 463 4.64 -12.21 9.07
CA GLU A 463 5.96 -12.72 9.46
C GLU A 463 6.14 -14.17 8.95
N ALA A 464 7.22 -14.45 8.24
CA ALA A 464 7.58 -15.79 7.78
C ALA A 464 9.10 -15.96 7.68
N GLN A 465 9.61 -17.15 8.01
CA GLN A 465 11.06 -17.47 7.96
C GLN A 465 11.97 -16.45 8.69
N GLY A 466 11.47 -15.80 9.73
CA GLY A 466 12.23 -14.81 10.51
C GLY A 466 12.31 -13.43 9.85
N GLN A 467 11.48 -13.15 8.84
CA GLN A 467 11.37 -11.88 8.12
C GLN A 467 9.93 -11.37 8.18
N LEU A 468 9.74 -10.06 8.15
CA LEU A 468 8.44 -9.43 7.93
C LEU A 468 8.24 -9.20 6.42
N LEU A 469 7.29 -9.89 5.82
CA LEU A 469 6.91 -9.75 4.42
C LEU A 469 5.95 -8.57 4.26
N ILE A 470 6.36 -7.58 3.49
CA ILE A 470 5.65 -6.32 3.25
C ILE A 470 5.06 -6.38 1.82
N PRO A 471 3.73 -6.29 1.67
CA PRO A 471 3.10 -6.36 0.36
C PRO A 471 3.26 -5.05 -0.41
N GLY A 472 3.14 -5.09 -1.73
CA GLY A 472 3.29 -3.92 -2.60
C GLY A 472 3.53 -4.31 -4.05
N SER A 473 3.72 -3.32 -4.91
CA SER A 473 4.10 -3.49 -6.31
C SER A 473 5.43 -4.26 -6.46
N ILE A 474 6.40 -3.93 -5.59
CA ILE A 474 7.55 -4.78 -5.29
C ILE A 474 7.32 -5.33 -3.89
N PRO A 475 6.95 -6.61 -3.73
CA PRO A 475 6.91 -7.21 -2.40
C PRO A 475 8.30 -7.10 -1.77
N GLN A 476 8.35 -6.58 -0.55
CA GLN A 476 9.56 -6.32 0.21
C GLN A 476 9.62 -7.22 1.44
N GLN A 477 10.78 -7.30 2.05
CA GLN A 477 11.03 -8.03 3.28
C GLN A 477 11.86 -7.15 4.22
N PHE A 478 11.57 -7.25 5.51
CA PHE A 478 12.36 -6.65 6.58
C PHE A 478 12.94 -7.75 7.47
N ASP A 479 14.27 -7.75 7.60
CA ASP A 479 15.00 -8.76 8.38
C ASP A 479 15.36 -8.30 9.81
N GLY A 480 14.98 -7.07 10.16
CA GLY A 480 15.28 -6.45 11.45
C GLY A 480 16.27 -5.29 11.37
N GLU A 481 16.98 -5.16 10.25
CA GLU A 481 17.92 -4.07 9.99
C GLU A 481 17.62 -3.41 8.64
N ASP A 482 17.52 -4.21 7.57
CA ASP A 482 17.38 -3.70 6.20
C ASP A 482 16.03 -4.08 5.58
N VAL A 483 15.49 -3.18 4.76
CA VAL A 483 14.36 -3.44 3.87
C VAL A 483 14.88 -3.74 2.47
N THR A 484 14.65 -4.96 2.00
CA THR A 484 15.07 -5.41 0.67
C THR A 484 13.90 -5.96 -0.13
N GLU A 485 14.02 -6.06 -1.45
CA GLU A 485 13.02 -6.75 -2.25
C GLU A 485 12.91 -8.22 -1.84
N MET A 486 11.70 -8.80 -1.87
CA MET A 486 11.53 -10.25 -1.68
C MET A 486 11.98 -10.97 -2.97
N GLY A 487 12.88 -11.94 -2.83
CA GLY A 487 13.55 -12.55 -3.99
C GLY A 487 14.54 -11.57 -4.65
N PHE A 488 14.86 -11.80 -5.91
CA PHE A 488 15.70 -10.89 -6.71
C PHE A 488 14.84 -10.25 -7.79
N LEU A 489 14.97 -8.93 -7.99
CA LEU A 489 14.25 -8.21 -9.04
C LEU A 489 14.55 -8.82 -10.42
N HIS A 490 15.84 -9.11 -10.66
CA HIS A 490 16.37 -9.56 -11.94
C HIS A 490 17.02 -10.94 -11.86
N VAL A 491 16.91 -11.69 -12.95
CA VAL A 491 17.71 -12.90 -13.17
C VAL A 491 19.06 -12.53 -13.79
N PRO A 492 20.15 -13.28 -13.58
CA PRO A 492 21.44 -12.96 -14.18
C PRO A 492 21.36 -13.06 -15.71
N GLU A 493 21.97 -12.09 -16.40
CA GLU A 493 22.06 -12.08 -17.86
C GLU A 493 22.90 -13.27 -18.38
N THR A 494 22.88 -13.46 -19.70
CA THR A 494 23.58 -14.60 -20.31
C THR A 494 25.09 -14.44 -20.13
N VAL A 495 25.73 -15.44 -19.53
CA VAL A 495 27.19 -15.53 -19.39
C VAL A 495 27.78 -15.90 -20.76
N THR A 496 28.93 -15.36 -21.14
CA THR A 496 29.61 -15.75 -22.39
C THR A 496 30.98 -16.36 -22.09
N GLY A 497 31.28 -17.50 -22.72
CA GLY A 497 32.56 -18.20 -22.55
C GLY A 497 33.42 -18.08 -23.80
N LEU A 498 34.64 -17.58 -23.65
CA LEU A 498 35.65 -17.49 -24.69
C LEU A 498 36.80 -18.45 -24.38
N VAL A 499 37.33 -19.15 -25.39
CA VAL A 499 38.55 -19.96 -25.27
C VAL A 499 39.70 -19.19 -25.92
N PRO A 500 40.53 -18.48 -25.14
CA PRO A 500 41.53 -17.55 -25.66
C PRO A 500 42.80 -18.24 -26.19
N GLY A 501 43.01 -19.53 -25.90
CA GLY A 501 44.16 -20.32 -26.34
C GLY A 501 44.99 -20.90 -25.18
N PRO A 502 45.91 -21.83 -25.48
CA PRO A 502 46.42 -22.82 -24.53
C PRO A 502 47.21 -22.19 -23.38
N ALA A 503 46.57 -22.07 -22.21
CA ALA A 503 47.22 -21.67 -20.96
C ALA A 503 46.43 -22.12 -19.71
N GLY A 504 45.93 -23.35 -19.68
CA GLY A 504 45.19 -23.85 -18.52
C GLY A 504 45.26 -25.37 -18.36
N ASN A 505 44.39 -25.91 -17.52
CA ASN A 505 44.35 -27.32 -17.14
C ASN A 505 43.02 -28.00 -17.53
N LEU A 506 42.16 -27.33 -18.31
CA LEU A 506 40.91 -27.92 -18.76
C LEU A 506 41.19 -28.97 -19.84
N ALA A 507 40.58 -30.14 -19.69
CA ALA A 507 40.60 -31.18 -20.70
C ALA A 507 39.77 -30.77 -21.92
N ALA A 508 40.03 -31.39 -23.07
CA ALA A 508 39.19 -31.22 -24.24
C ALA A 508 37.75 -31.68 -23.94
N GLY A 509 36.77 -30.83 -24.26
CA GLY A 509 35.37 -31.08 -23.90
C GLY A 509 34.48 -29.85 -24.04
N SER A 510 33.17 -30.08 -23.89
CA SER A 510 32.17 -29.01 -23.82
C SER A 510 31.84 -28.68 -22.38
N PHE A 511 32.12 -27.44 -22.00
CA PHE A 511 31.79 -26.88 -20.71
C PHE A 511 30.59 -25.96 -20.86
N ARG A 512 29.76 -25.91 -19.83
CA ARG A 512 28.62 -25.02 -19.72
C ARG A 512 28.67 -24.29 -18.40
N GLY A 513 28.49 -22.98 -18.46
CA GLY A 513 28.45 -22.09 -17.31
C GLY A 513 27.02 -21.59 -17.04
N MET A 514 26.72 -21.41 -15.76
CA MET A 514 25.53 -20.72 -15.25
C MET A 514 25.92 -19.84 -14.06
N VAL A 515 25.14 -18.80 -13.81
CA VAL A 515 25.34 -17.89 -12.67
C VAL A 515 24.05 -17.80 -11.88
N VAL A 516 24.16 -17.67 -10.56
CA VAL A 516 23.08 -17.37 -9.61
C VAL A 516 23.53 -16.21 -8.74
N TYR A 517 22.63 -15.28 -8.45
CA TYR A 517 22.86 -14.27 -7.41
C TYR A 517 22.41 -14.85 -6.07
N GLU A 518 23.28 -14.78 -5.08
CA GLU A 518 23.04 -15.24 -3.71
C GLU A 518 23.22 -14.09 -2.74
N ASP A 519 22.40 -14.04 -1.70
CA ASP A 519 22.54 -13.07 -0.62
C ASP A 519 22.25 -13.76 0.72
N ARG A 520 22.88 -13.29 1.79
CA ARG A 520 22.63 -13.75 3.15
C ARG A 520 22.28 -12.53 3.99
N ASP A 521 21.06 -12.52 4.50
CA ASP A 521 20.59 -11.44 5.35
C ASP A 521 21.21 -11.49 6.76
N THR A 522 20.86 -10.51 7.59
CA THR A 522 21.37 -10.42 8.97
C THR A 522 20.97 -11.62 9.84
N GLY A 523 19.87 -12.30 9.48
CA GLY A 523 19.41 -13.56 10.06
C GLY A 523 20.13 -14.81 9.55
N ASN A 524 21.12 -14.66 8.66
CA ASN A 524 21.83 -15.74 7.95
C ASN A 524 20.90 -16.63 7.12
N VAL A 525 19.77 -16.08 6.64
CA VAL A 525 18.84 -16.73 5.73
C VAL A 525 19.35 -16.55 4.29
N LEU A 526 19.39 -17.64 3.53
CA LEU A 526 19.89 -17.66 2.17
C LEU A 526 18.80 -17.23 1.17
N HIS A 527 19.11 -16.21 0.37
CA HIS A 527 18.34 -15.73 -0.77
C HIS A 527 19.03 -16.16 -2.07
N ARG A 528 18.27 -16.59 -3.08
CA ARG A 528 18.82 -17.02 -4.38
C ARG A 528 17.93 -16.59 -5.54
N SER A 529 18.52 -16.10 -6.62
CA SER A 529 17.82 -15.79 -7.87
C SER A 529 17.56 -17.04 -8.73
N SER A 530 16.80 -16.89 -9.83
CA SER A 530 16.83 -17.87 -10.92
C SER A 530 18.25 -17.96 -11.48
N PRO A 531 18.73 -19.13 -11.89
CA PRO A 531 19.97 -19.20 -12.67
C PRO A 531 19.83 -18.51 -14.02
N SER A 532 20.95 -18.04 -14.56
CA SER A 532 21.05 -17.58 -15.95
C SER A 532 20.80 -18.73 -16.94
N ILE A 533 20.57 -18.35 -18.20
CA ILE A 533 20.56 -19.29 -19.31
C ILE A 533 21.96 -19.91 -19.43
N GLN A 534 22.04 -21.25 -19.55
CA GLN A 534 23.31 -21.95 -19.76
C GLN A 534 24.01 -21.47 -21.02
N SER A 535 25.32 -21.25 -20.88
CA SER A 535 26.19 -20.87 -21.99
C SER A 535 27.27 -21.91 -22.18
N ALA A 536 27.57 -22.28 -23.43
CA ALA A 536 28.53 -23.33 -23.75
C ALA A 536 29.84 -22.78 -24.29
N ALA A 537 30.96 -23.38 -23.87
CA ALA A 537 32.29 -23.17 -24.41
C ALA A 537 32.93 -24.52 -24.72
N VAL A 538 33.66 -24.61 -25.84
CA VAL A 538 34.25 -25.88 -26.31
C VAL A 538 35.76 -25.76 -26.32
N VAL A 539 36.40 -26.53 -25.44
CA VAL A 539 37.86 -26.67 -25.39
C VAL A 539 38.25 -27.76 -26.38
N SER A 540 38.90 -27.37 -27.48
CA SER A 540 39.22 -28.29 -28.60
C SER A 540 40.53 -29.06 -28.40
N ALA A 541 41.43 -28.57 -27.56
CA ALA A 541 42.70 -29.21 -27.20
C ALA A 541 42.85 -29.26 -25.67
N GLY A 542 43.42 -30.33 -25.12
CA GLY A 542 43.68 -30.40 -23.68
C GLY A 542 44.69 -29.35 -23.24
N SER A 543 44.55 -28.88 -21.99
CA SER A 543 45.38 -27.82 -21.36
C SER A 543 45.03 -26.38 -21.78
N ASP A 544 43.74 -26.08 -21.88
CA ASP A 544 43.23 -24.73 -22.13
C ASP A 544 42.53 -24.13 -20.90
N ARG A 545 42.05 -22.89 -21.05
CA ARG A 545 41.22 -22.16 -20.10
C ARG A 545 39.99 -21.58 -20.80
N ILE A 546 38.97 -21.25 -20.04
CA ILE A 546 37.79 -20.52 -20.52
C ILE A 546 37.74 -19.19 -19.77
N GLU A 547 37.60 -18.10 -20.51
CA GLU A 547 37.32 -16.76 -19.97
C GLU A 547 35.80 -16.53 -20.04
N TRP A 548 35.17 -16.52 -18.87
CA TRP A 548 33.74 -16.28 -18.70
C TRP A 548 33.47 -14.82 -18.41
N THR A 549 32.75 -14.13 -19.28
CA THR A 549 32.22 -12.79 -18.98
C THR A 549 30.93 -12.94 -18.19
N ILE A 550 30.97 -12.54 -16.91
CA ILE A 550 29.90 -12.71 -15.93
C ILE A 550 29.28 -11.35 -15.60
N PRO A 551 27.95 -11.18 -15.69
CA PRO A 551 27.29 -9.92 -15.38
C PRO A 551 27.16 -9.68 -13.87
N TYR A 552 27.44 -8.46 -13.43
CA TYR A 552 27.03 -8.00 -12.09
C TYR A 552 25.53 -7.70 -12.05
N LEU A 553 24.95 -7.70 -10.85
CA LEU A 553 23.57 -7.29 -10.61
C LEU A 553 23.55 -5.77 -10.37
N GLN A 554 22.96 -5.01 -11.28
CA GLN A 554 22.81 -3.54 -11.15
C GLN A 554 21.52 -3.12 -10.40
N HIS A 555 20.47 -3.95 -10.41
CA HIS A 555 19.14 -3.60 -9.91
C HIS A 555 18.79 -4.42 -8.69
N THR A 556 19.06 -3.85 -7.53
CA THR A 556 18.74 -4.47 -6.25
C THR A 556 18.82 -3.42 -5.15
N ASN A 557 17.99 -3.56 -4.12
CA ASN A 557 18.16 -2.79 -2.89
C ASN A 557 19.05 -3.55 -1.89
N ARG A 558 19.54 -4.75 -2.24
CA ARG A 558 20.42 -5.57 -1.40
C ARG A 558 21.86 -5.08 -1.47
N THR A 559 22.50 -5.02 -0.31
CA THR A 559 23.88 -4.54 -0.18
C THR A 559 24.93 -5.67 -0.24
N ASN A 560 24.58 -6.90 0.17
CA ASN A 560 25.52 -8.02 0.36
C ASN A 560 25.39 -9.14 -0.69
N VAL A 561 25.04 -8.79 -1.93
CA VAL A 561 24.88 -9.76 -3.02
C VAL A 561 26.21 -10.37 -3.45
N ARG A 562 26.21 -11.68 -3.67
CA ARG A 562 27.30 -12.45 -4.28
C ARG A 562 26.88 -13.02 -5.62
N VAL A 563 27.80 -12.96 -6.58
CA VAL A 563 27.68 -13.60 -7.88
C VAL A 563 28.33 -14.97 -7.83
N VAL A 564 27.55 -16.03 -8.06
CA VAL A 564 27.98 -17.41 -7.89
C VAL A 564 27.98 -18.16 -9.21
N PHE A 565 29.16 -18.58 -9.65
CA PHE A 565 29.38 -19.31 -10.90
C PHE A 565 29.33 -20.83 -10.71
N TYR A 566 28.57 -21.48 -11.58
CA TYR A 566 28.40 -22.92 -11.64
C TYR A 566 28.82 -23.45 -13.02
N ARG A 567 29.42 -24.64 -13.06
CA ARG A 567 29.87 -25.31 -14.29
C ARG A 567 29.59 -26.82 -14.26
N ASN A 568 29.38 -27.44 -15.41
CA ASN A 568 29.33 -28.91 -15.53
C ASN A 568 30.72 -29.56 -15.59
N SER A 569 30.81 -30.87 -15.30
CA SER A 569 32.01 -31.67 -15.59
C SER A 569 31.92 -32.33 -16.98
N VAL A 570 33.08 -32.53 -17.62
CA VAL A 570 33.23 -33.27 -18.89
C VAL A 570 33.28 -34.78 -18.64
N THR A 571 33.80 -35.20 -17.48
CA THR A 571 34.11 -36.61 -17.15
C THR A 571 32.88 -37.44 -16.72
N GLY A 572 31.71 -36.82 -16.50
CA GLY A 572 30.52 -37.46 -15.93
C GLY A 572 29.45 -37.99 -16.90
N GLY A 573 29.67 -37.95 -18.22
CA GLY A 573 28.74 -38.52 -19.20
C GLY A 573 27.36 -37.83 -19.28
N GLY A 574 27.18 -36.64 -18.70
CA GLY A 574 25.91 -35.91 -18.78
C GLY A 574 26.07 -34.40 -18.65
N VAL A 575 25.51 -33.67 -19.61
CA VAL A 575 25.43 -32.20 -19.70
C VAL A 575 24.41 -31.61 -18.71
N SER A 576 23.93 -32.40 -17.74
CA SER A 576 22.71 -32.11 -16.98
C SER A 576 22.94 -31.62 -15.55
N ARG A 577 24.16 -31.73 -14.99
CA ARG A 577 24.46 -31.29 -13.63
C ARG A 577 25.50 -30.17 -13.62
N PHE A 578 25.22 -29.16 -12.82
CA PHE A 578 26.11 -28.02 -12.60
C PHE A 578 26.57 -28.03 -11.15
N PHE A 579 27.87 -27.83 -10.95
CA PHE A 579 28.50 -27.78 -9.64
C PHE A 579 29.05 -26.38 -9.39
N ARG A 580 29.00 -25.94 -8.15
CA ARG A 580 29.57 -24.65 -7.75
C ARG A 580 31.06 -24.65 -8.04
N HIS A 581 31.57 -23.62 -8.71
CA HIS A 581 33.01 -23.54 -8.96
C HIS A 581 33.74 -23.16 -7.64
N PRO A 582 34.84 -23.85 -7.24
CA PRO A 582 35.54 -23.59 -5.96
C PRO A 582 36.07 -22.17 -5.76
N ARG A 583 36.24 -21.43 -6.86
CA ARG A 583 36.61 -20.01 -6.90
C ARG A 583 35.58 -19.15 -7.63
N GLY A 584 34.36 -19.64 -7.73
CA GLY A 584 33.27 -19.00 -8.45
C GLY A 584 32.37 -18.17 -7.56
N GLU A 585 32.88 -17.60 -6.47
CA GLU A 585 32.13 -16.68 -5.62
C GLU A 585 32.80 -15.31 -5.73
N PHE A 586 32.03 -14.30 -6.10
CA PHE A 586 32.50 -12.93 -6.29
C PHE A 586 31.53 -11.97 -5.62
N ASP A 587 32.04 -10.90 -5.03
CA ASP A 587 31.20 -9.82 -4.51
C ASP A 587 30.55 -9.07 -5.68
N ASN A 588 29.31 -8.63 -5.50
CA ASN A 588 28.63 -7.83 -6.51
C ASN A 588 29.19 -6.40 -6.53
N ASP A 589 29.39 -5.85 -7.72
CA ASP A 589 29.73 -4.44 -7.93
C ASP A 589 28.69 -3.81 -8.86
N ALA A 590 27.74 -3.07 -8.28
CA ALA A 590 26.68 -2.40 -9.05
C ALA A 590 27.21 -1.25 -9.92
N GLY A 591 28.45 -0.79 -9.70
CA GLY A 591 29.14 0.23 -10.50
C GLY A 591 29.77 -0.31 -11.78
N LEU A 592 29.69 -1.63 -12.03
CA LEU A 592 30.24 -2.27 -13.23
C LEU A 592 29.19 -3.15 -13.92
N ASP A 593 29.35 -3.38 -15.23
CA ASP A 593 28.38 -4.18 -15.99
C ASP A 593 28.67 -5.68 -15.91
N SER A 594 29.96 -6.03 -15.97
CA SER A 594 30.44 -7.41 -15.96
C SER A 594 31.92 -7.47 -15.59
N PHE A 595 32.41 -8.68 -15.31
CA PHE A 595 33.83 -8.98 -15.15
C PHE A 595 34.19 -10.29 -15.86
N VAL A 596 35.48 -10.50 -16.12
CA VAL A 596 35.98 -11.71 -16.76
C VAL A 596 36.57 -12.65 -15.71
N PHE A 597 35.98 -13.84 -15.58
CA PHE A 597 36.48 -14.94 -14.75
C PHE A 597 37.23 -15.97 -15.59
N THR A 598 38.49 -16.26 -15.22
CA THR A 598 39.30 -17.26 -15.92
C THR A 598 39.21 -18.63 -15.26
N ASP A 599 38.52 -19.56 -15.90
CA ASP A 599 38.38 -20.96 -15.52
C ASP A 599 39.47 -21.82 -16.19
N GLY A 600 40.21 -22.62 -15.41
CA GLY A 600 41.28 -23.49 -15.91
C GLY A 600 42.62 -23.38 -15.19
N THR A 601 42.72 -22.49 -14.19
CA THR A 601 43.96 -22.31 -13.42
C THR A 601 44.07 -23.27 -12.21
N VAL A 602 42.95 -23.74 -11.64
CA VAL A 602 42.94 -24.46 -10.34
C VAL A 602 42.01 -25.68 -10.24
N ALA A 603 41.00 -25.81 -11.11
CA ALA A 603 39.98 -26.86 -10.96
C ALA A 603 39.93 -27.80 -12.18
N ALA A 604 40.66 -28.93 -12.09
CA ALA A 604 40.34 -30.11 -12.89
C ALA A 604 38.94 -30.64 -12.52
N ASP A 605 38.32 -31.42 -13.41
CA ASP A 605 36.94 -31.90 -13.24
C ASP A 605 36.68 -32.65 -11.92
N ASP A 606 37.68 -33.37 -11.41
CA ASP A 606 37.57 -34.11 -10.14
C ASP A 606 37.34 -33.17 -8.95
N ASN A 607 37.89 -31.94 -8.98
CA ASN A 607 37.65 -30.94 -7.94
C ASN A 607 36.26 -30.29 -8.04
N ILE A 608 35.70 -30.20 -9.25
CA ILE A 608 34.37 -29.61 -9.50
C ILE A 608 33.27 -30.56 -9.02
N THR A 609 33.38 -31.86 -9.31
CA THR A 609 32.36 -32.85 -8.92
C THR A 609 32.26 -33.08 -7.41
N ALA A 610 33.26 -32.65 -6.63
CA ALA A 610 33.23 -32.65 -5.16
C ALA A 610 32.47 -31.45 -4.56
N GLN A 611 32.11 -30.44 -5.36
CA GLN A 611 31.40 -29.25 -4.89
C GLN A 611 29.88 -29.46 -4.86
N PRO A 612 29.13 -28.62 -4.10
CA PRO A 612 27.67 -28.65 -4.12
C PRO A 612 27.11 -28.42 -5.53
N THR A 613 26.01 -29.08 -5.86
CA THR A 613 25.28 -28.86 -7.10
C THR A 613 24.46 -27.58 -7.04
N ILE A 614 24.15 -27.02 -8.20
CA ILE A 614 23.18 -25.93 -8.34
C ILE A 614 21.84 -26.33 -7.73
N TYR A 615 21.12 -25.39 -7.13
CA TYR A 615 19.90 -25.70 -6.39
C TYR A 615 18.74 -26.20 -7.26
N ILE A 616 18.77 -25.95 -8.58
CA ILE A 616 17.77 -26.46 -9.53
C ILE A 616 18.03 -27.91 -9.97
N ASP A 617 19.13 -28.53 -9.52
CA ASP A 617 19.39 -29.94 -9.80
C ASP A 617 18.28 -30.82 -9.19
N GLY A 618 17.96 -31.92 -9.86
CA GLY A 618 16.84 -32.79 -9.46
C GLY A 618 15.45 -32.23 -9.78
N ASN A 619 15.34 -31.37 -10.81
CA ASN A 619 14.09 -30.72 -11.26
C ASN A 619 13.46 -29.78 -10.22
N VAL A 620 14.26 -29.21 -9.33
CA VAL A 620 13.79 -28.17 -8.43
C VAL A 620 13.47 -26.91 -9.24
N LEU A 621 12.29 -26.34 -9.02
CA LEU A 621 11.84 -25.14 -9.73
C LEU A 621 12.79 -23.96 -9.48
N ALA A 622 13.06 -23.17 -10.53
CA ALA A 622 13.84 -21.94 -10.38
C ALA A 622 13.06 -20.88 -9.59
N ASN A 623 13.79 -20.13 -8.77
CA ASN A 623 13.27 -19.02 -8.00
C ASN A 623 12.92 -17.85 -8.92
N ILE A 624 11.80 -17.19 -8.66
CA ILE A 624 11.46 -15.92 -9.30
C ILE A 624 11.11 -14.89 -8.23
N GLN A 625 11.14 -13.61 -8.61
CA GLN A 625 10.49 -12.59 -7.82
C GLN A 625 8.99 -12.95 -7.66
N PRO A 626 8.41 -12.86 -6.45
CA PRO A 626 6.96 -12.85 -6.28
C PRO A 626 6.30 -11.78 -7.17
N PRO A 627 5.03 -11.98 -7.57
CA PRO A 627 4.28 -10.94 -8.25
C PRO A 627 3.97 -9.79 -7.27
N GLY A 628 3.77 -8.59 -7.80
CA GLY A 628 3.18 -7.49 -7.03
C GLY A 628 1.78 -7.87 -6.52
N GLY A 629 1.45 -7.42 -5.32
CA GLY A 629 0.17 -7.72 -4.70
C GLY A 629 0.04 -7.18 -3.28
N ALA A 630 -1.14 -6.62 -2.96
CA ALA A 630 -1.47 -6.10 -1.63
C ALA A 630 -1.97 -7.17 -0.64
N ILE A 631 -2.57 -8.25 -1.16
CA ILE A 631 -3.27 -9.27 -0.36
C ILE A 631 -2.42 -10.53 -0.28
N GLN A 632 -2.09 -10.92 0.94
CA GLN A 632 -1.25 -12.09 1.24
C GLN A 632 -1.73 -12.88 2.45
N ALA A 633 -1.35 -14.15 2.52
CA ALA A 633 -1.61 -15.02 3.66
C ALA A 633 -0.56 -16.14 3.77
N GLU A 634 -0.38 -16.67 4.98
CA GLU A 634 0.33 -17.93 5.17
C GLU A 634 -0.65 -19.10 5.19
N HIS A 635 -0.35 -20.17 4.45
CA HIS A 635 -1.08 -21.43 4.54
C HIS A 635 -0.14 -22.62 4.36
N GLN A 636 -0.15 -23.55 5.33
CA GLN A 636 0.64 -24.79 5.30
C GLN A 636 2.15 -24.57 5.06
N GLY A 637 2.75 -23.59 5.74
CA GLY A 637 4.19 -23.30 5.62
C GLY A 637 4.56 -22.78 4.23
N ARG A 638 3.68 -21.96 3.64
CA ARG A 638 3.87 -21.30 2.36
C ARG A 638 3.25 -19.92 2.39
N HIS A 639 3.85 -19.02 1.63
CA HIS A 639 3.35 -17.69 1.40
C HIS A 639 2.45 -17.68 0.16
N PHE A 640 1.25 -17.13 0.29
CA PHE A 640 0.29 -16.89 -0.79
C PHE A 640 0.11 -15.40 -1.02
N ILE A 641 0.07 -14.99 -2.28
CA ILE A 641 -0.12 -13.59 -2.69
C ILE A 641 -1.05 -13.51 -3.90
N VAL A 642 -1.99 -12.55 -3.89
CA VAL A 642 -2.84 -12.25 -5.04
C VAL A 642 -2.00 -11.52 -6.08
N GLU A 643 -2.03 -11.99 -7.32
CA GLU A 643 -1.28 -11.36 -8.40
C GLU A 643 -2.01 -10.11 -8.91
N GLU A 644 -1.38 -8.94 -8.78
CA GLU A 644 -1.94 -7.65 -9.19
C GLU A 644 -2.19 -7.56 -10.71
N GLU A 645 -1.53 -8.40 -11.53
CA GLU A 645 -1.83 -8.51 -12.97
C GLU A 645 -3.17 -9.22 -13.24
N TYR A 646 -3.61 -10.09 -12.32
CA TYR A 646 -4.82 -10.91 -12.46
C TYR A 646 -5.63 -10.93 -11.15
N PRO A 647 -6.05 -9.75 -10.62
CA PRO A 647 -6.52 -9.59 -9.24
C PRO A 647 -7.79 -10.39 -8.92
N GLY A 648 -8.62 -10.69 -9.93
CA GLY A 648 -9.81 -11.51 -9.77
C GLY A 648 -9.65 -13.00 -10.05
N THR A 649 -8.52 -13.47 -10.59
CA THR A 649 -8.44 -14.83 -11.15
C THR A 649 -7.20 -15.62 -10.77
N ARG A 650 -6.17 -15.02 -10.14
CA ARG A 650 -4.94 -15.76 -9.84
C ARG A 650 -4.36 -15.46 -8.46
N VAL A 651 -3.97 -16.52 -7.77
CA VAL A 651 -3.20 -16.47 -6.52
C VAL A 651 -1.91 -17.26 -6.71
N ARG A 652 -0.75 -16.64 -6.45
CA ARG A 652 0.55 -17.32 -6.48
C ARG A 652 0.94 -17.81 -5.10
N TYR A 653 1.72 -18.88 -5.06
CA TYR A 653 2.19 -19.43 -3.80
C TYR A 653 3.65 -19.88 -3.85
N SER A 654 4.33 -19.76 -2.71
CA SER A 654 5.73 -20.10 -2.58
C SER A 654 5.94 -21.61 -2.57
N LYS A 655 7.21 -22.00 -2.75
CA LYS A 655 7.73 -23.30 -2.30
C LYS A 655 7.45 -23.49 -0.79
N PRO A 656 7.36 -24.73 -0.28
CA PRO A 656 7.29 -24.96 1.15
C PRO A 656 8.56 -24.41 1.80
N TYR A 657 8.37 -23.80 2.96
CA TYR A 657 9.45 -23.22 3.72
C TYR A 657 10.53 -24.25 4.07
N ALA A 658 11.78 -23.79 4.04
CA ALA A 658 12.95 -24.58 4.38
C ALA A 658 13.83 -23.76 5.33
N GLN A 659 14.31 -24.41 6.38
CA GLN A 659 15.10 -23.75 7.41
C GLN A 659 16.36 -23.10 6.82
N GLY A 660 16.59 -21.83 7.16
CA GLY A 660 17.76 -21.07 6.69
C GLY A 660 17.69 -20.66 5.21
N ILE A 661 16.53 -20.80 4.58
CA ILE A 661 16.26 -20.37 3.20
C ILE A 661 15.07 -19.41 3.23
N ALA A 662 15.17 -18.35 2.46
CA ALA A 662 14.13 -17.34 2.36
C ALA A 662 12.86 -17.90 1.71
N VAL A 663 11.79 -17.10 1.71
CA VAL A 663 10.55 -17.46 1.02
C VAL A 663 10.77 -17.47 -0.50
N GLU A 664 10.89 -18.67 -1.09
CA GLU A 664 11.16 -18.85 -2.51
C GLU A 664 9.86 -19.03 -3.32
N HIS A 665 9.63 -18.16 -4.32
CA HIS A 665 8.53 -18.30 -5.29
C HIS A 665 8.99 -18.94 -6.59
N ALA A 666 8.07 -19.57 -7.32
CA ALA A 666 8.35 -20.17 -8.63
C ALA A 666 7.20 -19.87 -9.61
N ALA A 667 7.53 -19.66 -10.89
CA ALA A 667 6.57 -19.22 -11.90
C ALA A 667 5.38 -20.17 -12.11
N LEU A 668 5.59 -21.47 -11.89
CA LEU A 668 4.59 -22.53 -12.13
C LEU A 668 3.67 -22.80 -10.93
N LEU A 669 3.86 -22.12 -9.80
CA LEU A 669 3.08 -22.32 -8.58
C LEU A 669 2.00 -21.24 -8.44
N TYR A 670 0.82 -21.52 -9.00
CA TYR A 670 -0.35 -20.65 -8.90
C TYR A 670 -1.65 -21.45 -8.80
N LEU A 671 -2.72 -20.78 -8.38
CA LEU A 671 -4.09 -21.25 -8.31
C LEU A 671 -4.98 -20.36 -9.17
N ASP A 672 -5.84 -20.99 -9.98
CA ASP A 672 -6.86 -20.29 -10.77
C ASP A 672 -8.14 -20.15 -9.95
N VAL A 673 -8.57 -18.91 -9.76
CA VAL A 673 -9.78 -18.53 -9.01
C VAL A 673 -10.92 -18.22 -9.98
N PRO A 674 -12.15 -18.72 -9.74
CA PRO A 674 -13.28 -18.42 -10.61
C PRO A 674 -13.56 -16.90 -10.66
N PRO A 675 -13.78 -16.30 -11.84
CA PRO A 675 -13.91 -14.85 -11.98
C PRO A 675 -15.17 -14.27 -11.31
N GLU A 676 -16.18 -15.08 -11.01
CA GLU A 676 -17.43 -14.64 -10.40
C GLU A 676 -17.19 -14.05 -9.00
N GLY A 677 -17.72 -12.85 -8.77
CA GLY A 677 -17.59 -12.10 -7.51
C GLY A 677 -16.62 -10.93 -7.56
N GLY A 678 -15.94 -10.70 -8.69
CA GLY A 678 -15.01 -9.58 -8.90
C GLY A 678 -13.58 -9.90 -8.47
N ASP A 679 -12.85 -8.87 -8.04
CA ASP A 679 -11.48 -9.02 -7.55
C ASP A 679 -11.42 -9.77 -6.21
N ILE A 680 -10.28 -10.41 -5.96
CA ILE A 680 -10.00 -11.04 -4.67
C ILE A 680 -9.73 -9.92 -3.67
N THR A 681 -10.43 -9.94 -2.54
CA THR A 681 -10.39 -8.90 -1.51
C THR A 681 -9.72 -9.37 -0.22
N ALA A 682 -9.66 -10.69 0.01
CA ALA A 682 -8.96 -11.26 1.14
C ALA A 682 -8.54 -12.73 0.94
N LEU A 683 -7.47 -13.13 1.62
CA LEU A 683 -6.93 -14.48 1.73
C LEU A 683 -6.70 -14.84 3.21
N TRP A 684 -7.03 -16.07 3.59
CA TRP A 684 -6.62 -16.61 4.89
C TRP A 684 -6.58 -18.13 4.93
N SER A 685 -5.81 -18.65 5.88
CA SER A 685 -5.80 -20.07 6.23
C SER A 685 -6.91 -20.37 7.25
N SER A 686 -7.73 -21.38 6.96
CA SER A 686 -8.76 -21.90 7.88
C SER A 686 -8.58 -23.40 8.05
N SER A 687 -7.92 -23.79 9.14
CA SER A 687 -7.58 -25.20 9.43
C SER A 687 -6.83 -25.87 8.27
N SER A 688 -7.53 -26.66 7.44
CA SER A 688 -6.98 -27.38 6.28
C SER A 688 -7.24 -26.71 4.93
N TRP A 689 -7.93 -25.57 4.91
CA TRP A 689 -8.32 -24.89 3.68
C TRP A 689 -7.66 -23.52 3.57
N LEU A 690 -7.27 -23.19 2.35
CA LEU A 690 -7.03 -21.81 1.96
C LEU A 690 -8.37 -21.23 1.51
N VAL A 691 -8.82 -20.16 2.16
CA VAL A 691 -10.04 -19.45 1.77
C VAL A 691 -9.65 -18.23 0.95
N VAL A 692 -10.28 -18.10 -0.21
CA VAL A 692 -10.16 -16.97 -1.12
C VAL A 692 -11.48 -16.24 -1.12
N ALA A 693 -11.48 -15.01 -0.60
CA ALA A 693 -12.65 -14.17 -0.54
C ALA A 693 -12.65 -13.11 -1.63
N LYS A 694 -13.84 -12.90 -2.16
CA LYS A 694 -14.20 -11.76 -3.01
C LYS A 694 -15.24 -10.93 -2.26
N ALA A 695 -15.63 -9.79 -2.80
CA ALA A 695 -16.63 -8.92 -2.18
C ALA A 695 -17.96 -9.66 -1.85
N SER A 696 -18.41 -10.57 -2.73
CA SER A 696 -19.70 -11.25 -2.62
C SER A 696 -19.63 -12.77 -2.41
N ARG A 697 -18.43 -13.38 -2.47
CA ARG A 697 -18.28 -14.84 -2.49
C ARG A 697 -17.07 -15.33 -1.71
N LEU A 698 -17.17 -16.56 -1.22
CA LEU A 698 -16.06 -17.29 -0.57
C LEU A 698 -15.78 -18.59 -1.32
N TYR A 699 -14.55 -18.77 -1.77
CA TYR A 699 -14.04 -20.03 -2.31
C TYR A 699 -13.07 -20.67 -1.32
N ALA A 700 -12.98 -21.99 -1.32
CA ALA A 700 -11.98 -22.71 -0.56
C ALA A 700 -11.23 -23.72 -1.42
N TYR A 701 -9.94 -23.84 -1.14
CA TYR A 701 -9.04 -24.82 -1.71
C TYR A 701 -8.64 -25.82 -0.64
N SER A 702 -8.59 -27.08 -1.03
CA SER A 702 -8.09 -28.17 -0.19
C SER A 702 -6.96 -28.88 -0.90
N GLY A 703 -5.96 -29.35 -0.15
CA GLY A 703 -4.77 -30.01 -0.68
C GLY A 703 -3.54 -29.61 0.13
N THR A 704 -2.38 -30.05 -0.34
CA THR A 704 -1.08 -29.79 0.30
C THR A 704 -0.14 -28.92 -0.55
N GLY A 705 -0.58 -28.59 -1.77
CA GLY A 705 0.25 -27.95 -2.79
C GLY A 705 1.34 -28.87 -3.34
N LEU A 706 1.91 -28.47 -4.47
CA LEU A 706 3.02 -29.19 -5.11
C LEU A 706 4.33 -28.97 -4.36
N THR A 707 5.17 -30.00 -4.32
CA THR A 707 6.55 -29.91 -3.81
C THR A 707 7.43 -29.05 -4.74
N ASN A 708 8.67 -28.81 -4.32
CA ASN A 708 9.67 -28.03 -5.08
C ASN A 708 10.01 -28.60 -6.46
N THR A 709 9.62 -29.84 -6.73
CA THR A 709 9.88 -30.57 -7.98
C THR A 709 8.60 -30.86 -8.77
N LEU A 710 7.49 -30.16 -8.47
CA LEU A 710 6.16 -30.38 -9.05
C LEU A 710 5.55 -31.76 -8.76
N LEU A 711 6.05 -32.49 -7.75
CA LEU A 711 5.48 -33.75 -7.31
C LEU A 711 4.46 -33.54 -6.18
N GLY A 712 3.57 -34.53 -5.97
CA GLY A 712 2.58 -34.54 -4.89
C GLY A 712 1.18 -34.13 -5.34
N THR A 713 0.26 -33.99 -4.37
CA THR A 713 -1.12 -33.58 -4.63
C THR A 713 -1.21 -32.05 -4.59
N ASN A 714 -1.47 -31.45 -5.75
CA ASN A 714 -1.73 -30.02 -5.84
C ASN A 714 -3.00 -29.63 -5.05
N TYR A 715 -3.20 -28.34 -4.81
CA TYR A 715 -4.50 -27.83 -4.40
C TYR A 715 -5.54 -28.23 -5.46
N GLY A 716 -6.65 -28.83 -5.01
CA GLY A 716 -7.74 -29.24 -5.89
C GLY A 716 -8.52 -28.04 -6.43
N ASN A 717 -9.54 -28.32 -7.24
CA ASN A 717 -10.43 -27.28 -7.75
C ASN A 717 -11.09 -26.50 -6.61
N PRO A 718 -11.33 -25.19 -6.79
CA PRO A 718 -12.06 -24.38 -5.82
C PRO A 718 -13.46 -24.95 -5.62
N TYR A 719 -13.90 -24.99 -4.36
CA TYR A 719 -15.31 -25.22 -4.06
C TYR A 719 -15.89 -24.00 -3.35
N LEU A 720 -17.14 -23.71 -3.66
CA LEU A 720 -17.86 -22.56 -3.17
C LEU A 720 -18.32 -22.79 -1.73
N LEU A 721 -17.88 -21.93 -0.81
CA LEU A 721 -18.33 -21.91 0.58
C LEU A 721 -19.59 -21.05 0.74
N SER A 722 -19.69 -19.94 0.00
CA SER A 722 -20.81 -19.02 0.04
C SER A 722 -20.98 -18.27 -1.30
N GLU A 723 -22.22 -18.17 -1.77
CA GLU A 723 -22.61 -17.47 -3.00
C GLU A 723 -22.94 -15.99 -2.82
N ALA A 724 -23.25 -15.56 -1.59
CA ALA A 724 -23.82 -14.25 -1.30
C ALA A 724 -23.09 -13.49 -0.18
N ILE A 725 -22.15 -14.14 0.50
CA ILE A 725 -21.37 -13.53 1.58
C ILE A 725 -19.91 -13.64 1.16
N GLY A 726 -19.23 -12.50 1.13
CA GLY A 726 -17.81 -12.37 0.85
C GLY A 726 -17.11 -11.53 1.93
N CYS A 727 -15.89 -11.08 1.64
CA CYS A 727 -15.15 -10.16 2.51
C CYS A 727 -14.85 -8.87 1.75
N THR A 728 -14.89 -7.72 2.42
CA THR A 728 -14.61 -6.42 1.77
C THR A 728 -13.15 -5.99 1.91
N ASN A 729 -12.44 -6.44 2.95
CA ASN A 729 -11.09 -5.95 3.27
C ASN A 729 -10.28 -6.99 4.06
N GLN A 730 -9.07 -7.33 3.58
CA GLN A 730 -8.09 -8.19 4.24
C GLN A 730 -7.83 -7.82 5.70
N LYS A 731 -7.72 -6.53 6.04
CA LYS A 731 -7.41 -6.05 7.41
C LYS A 731 -8.50 -6.42 8.43
N THR A 732 -9.70 -6.79 7.98
CA THR A 732 -10.82 -7.17 8.85
C THR A 732 -10.84 -8.66 9.18
N VAL A 733 -9.99 -9.44 8.53
CA VAL A 733 -9.91 -10.89 8.72
C VAL A 733 -9.07 -11.20 9.95
N VAL A 734 -9.64 -11.96 10.88
CA VAL A 734 -8.96 -12.31 12.14
C VAL A 734 -9.23 -13.75 12.52
N LEU A 735 -8.16 -14.48 12.83
CA LEU A 735 -8.22 -15.89 13.26
C LEU A 735 -8.46 -15.96 14.77
N VAL A 736 -9.46 -16.73 15.18
CA VAL A 736 -9.77 -17.04 16.58
C VAL A 736 -9.87 -18.56 16.79
N PRO A 737 -9.79 -19.07 18.04
CA PRO A 737 -9.93 -20.51 18.30
C PRO A 737 -11.22 -21.17 17.77
N GLY A 738 -12.27 -20.38 17.52
CA GLY A 738 -13.56 -20.86 17.00
C GLY A 738 -13.76 -20.77 15.48
N GLY A 739 -12.77 -20.26 14.73
CA GLY A 739 -12.90 -20.01 13.30
C GLY A 739 -12.26 -18.69 12.87
N VAL A 740 -12.73 -18.12 11.76
CA VAL A 740 -12.24 -16.83 11.25
C VAL A 740 -13.37 -15.81 11.23
N MET A 741 -13.15 -14.65 11.85
CA MET A 741 -14.08 -13.53 11.74
C MET A 741 -13.64 -12.61 10.61
N PHE A 742 -14.59 -12.02 9.90
CA PHE A 742 -14.33 -11.09 8.81
C PHE A 742 -15.53 -10.15 8.61
N GLN A 743 -15.28 -8.99 8.01
CA GLN A 743 -16.34 -8.08 7.61
C GLN A 743 -16.80 -8.40 6.18
N ALA A 744 -18.11 -8.56 6.01
CA ALA A 744 -18.78 -8.52 4.71
C ALA A 744 -19.42 -7.15 4.49
N GLU A 745 -20.01 -6.90 3.31
CA GLU A 745 -20.68 -5.63 2.98
C GLU A 745 -21.79 -5.27 4.00
N ASP A 746 -22.46 -6.27 4.59
CA ASP A 746 -23.62 -6.05 5.46
C ASP A 746 -23.28 -6.05 6.96
N ARG A 747 -22.44 -6.97 7.42
CA ARG A 747 -22.13 -7.18 8.84
C ARG A 747 -20.85 -8.00 9.04
N ILE A 748 -20.49 -8.20 10.32
CA ILE A 748 -19.39 -9.08 10.75
C ILE A 748 -19.87 -10.53 10.81
N TRP A 749 -19.13 -11.42 10.16
CA TRP A 749 -19.41 -12.85 10.07
C TRP A 749 -18.31 -13.69 10.71
N LEU A 750 -18.66 -14.91 11.13
CA LEU A 750 -17.75 -15.93 11.60
C LEU A 750 -17.85 -17.16 10.68
N LEU A 751 -16.75 -17.55 10.06
CA LEU A 751 -16.59 -18.84 9.42
C LEU A 751 -16.13 -19.87 10.45
N ALA A 752 -17.08 -20.65 10.97
CA ALA A 752 -16.83 -21.72 11.93
C ALA A 752 -16.84 -23.08 11.20
N GLY A 753 -15.67 -23.55 10.79
CA GLY A 753 -15.53 -24.70 9.90
C GLY A 753 -16.10 -24.37 8.52
N ARG A 754 -17.22 -25.01 8.12
CA ARG A 754 -17.93 -24.72 6.86
C ARG A 754 -19.13 -23.79 7.04
N ALA A 755 -19.52 -23.51 8.28
CA ALA A 755 -20.73 -22.74 8.54
C ALA A 755 -20.37 -21.26 8.68
N VAL A 756 -20.97 -20.44 7.81
CA VAL A 756 -20.90 -18.98 7.90
C VAL A 756 -22.03 -18.51 8.82
N LYS A 757 -21.68 -17.90 9.97
CA LYS A 757 -22.62 -17.47 11.01
C LYS A 757 -22.55 -15.96 11.22
N PRO A 758 -23.68 -15.25 11.30
CA PRO A 758 -23.65 -13.82 11.59
C PRO A 758 -23.33 -13.64 13.08
N ILE A 759 -22.37 -12.77 13.39
CA ILE A 759 -22.04 -12.40 14.78
C ILE A 759 -22.16 -10.89 15.02
N GLY A 760 -22.13 -10.09 13.95
CA GLY A 760 -22.22 -8.64 13.99
C GLY A 760 -23.62 -8.05 14.10
N ASP A 761 -24.68 -8.87 14.23
CA ASP A 761 -26.05 -8.37 14.37
C ASP A 761 -26.20 -7.40 15.53
N ALA A 762 -25.60 -7.75 16.67
CA ALA A 762 -25.61 -6.94 17.88
C ALA A 762 -24.98 -5.55 17.72
N VAL A 763 -24.09 -5.36 16.74
CA VAL A 763 -23.39 -4.09 16.49
C VAL A 763 -23.81 -3.43 15.16
N ARG A 764 -24.82 -3.98 14.49
CA ARG A 764 -25.24 -3.54 13.16
C ARG A 764 -25.65 -2.08 13.09
N PHE A 765 -26.20 -1.52 14.18
CA PHE A 765 -26.52 -0.08 14.25
C PHE A 765 -25.30 0.81 13.97
N TRP A 766 -24.10 0.35 14.34
CA TRP A 766 -22.86 1.09 14.14
C TRP A 766 -22.26 0.90 12.75
N THR A 767 -22.47 -0.25 12.10
CA THR A 767 -21.74 -0.60 10.87
C THR A 767 -22.59 -0.52 9.59
N ASP A 768 -23.92 -0.65 9.69
CA ASP A 768 -24.79 -0.73 8.51
C ASP A 768 -25.21 0.68 8.01
N PRO A 769 -24.86 1.07 6.77
CA PRO A 769 -25.23 2.37 6.20
C PRO A 769 -26.74 2.56 6.02
N ARG A 770 -27.53 1.47 6.03
CA ARG A 770 -28.99 1.50 5.82
C ARG A 770 -29.76 1.78 7.12
N THR A 771 -29.07 1.83 8.27
CA THR A 771 -29.71 2.10 9.56
C THR A 771 -29.92 3.60 9.75
N GLU A 772 -31.16 4.03 10.00
CA GLU A 772 -31.47 5.42 10.33
C GLU A 772 -30.77 5.84 11.64
N ARG A 773 -29.75 6.70 11.53
CA ARG A 773 -28.99 7.22 12.67
C ARG A 773 -28.53 8.66 12.42
N THR A 774 -28.18 9.36 13.49
CA THR A 774 -27.52 10.66 13.40
C THR A 774 -26.01 10.45 13.21
N GLY A 775 -25.50 10.70 12.00
CA GLY A 775 -24.07 10.57 11.66
C GLY A 775 -23.76 9.42 10.68
N ALA A 776 -22.61 9.49 10.00
CA ALA A 776 -22.14 8.47 9.04
C ALA A 776 -21.79 7.15 9.75
N PRO A 777 -21.99 5.95 9.13
CA PRO A 777 -21.60 4.61 9.65
C PRO A 777 -20.15 4.55 10.12
N LEU A 778 -19.85 3.73 11.15
CA LEU A 778 -18.47 3.46 11.54
C LEU A 778 -17.85 2.56 10.48
N VAL A 779 -16.65 2.91 10.01
CA VAL A 779 -15.88 2.13 9.06
C VAL A 779 -14.87 1.31 9.84
N ILE A 780 -14.94 -0.02 9.71
CA ILE A 780 -13.94 -0.90 10.33
C ILE A 780 -12.66 -0.81 9.52
N ILE A 781 -11.58 -0.43 10.20
CA ILE A 781 -10.26 -0.24 9.60
C ILE A 781 -9.41 -1.51 9.76
N LYS A 782 -9.48 -2.15 10.92
CA LYS A 782 -8.71 -3.37 11.23
C LYS A 782 -9.35 -4.23 12.30
N ALA A 783 -9.13 -5.54 12.24
CA ALA A 783 -9.44 -6.46 13.31
C ALA A 783 -8.15 -6.99 13.97
N VAL A 784 -8.06 -6.89 15.29
CA VAL A 784 -6.91 -7.34 16.08
C VAL A 784 -7.37 -8.38 17.10
N HIS A 785 -6.64 -9.48 17.22
CA HIS A 785 -6.91 -10.55 18.18
C HIS A 785 -6.02 -10.41 19.41
N LEU A 786 -6.62 -10.31 20.60
CA LEU A 786 -5.92 -10.33 21.89
C LEU A 786 -6.20 -11.66 22.61
N PRO A 787 -5.41 -12.71 22.38
CA PRO A 787 -5.68 -14.04 22.93
C PRO A 787 -5.64 -14.07 24.46
N ALA A 788 -4.72 -13.32 25.08
CA ALA A 788 -4.57 -13.25 26.54
C ALA A 788 -5.83 -12.76 27.26
N GLN A 789 -6.64 -11.92 26.60
CA GLN A 789 -7.88 -11.36 27.15
C GLN A 789 -9.15 -12.02 26.58
N SER A 790 -9.00 -12.96 25.63
CA SER A 790 -10.12 -13.53 24.86
C SER A 790 -10.97 -12.48 24.11
N LEU A 791 -10.31 -11.44 23.58
CA LEU A 791 -10.95 -10.33 22.87
C LEU A 791 -10.55 -10.30 21.40
N VAL A 792 -11.48 -9.86 20.56
CA VAL A 792 -11.22 -9.33 19.22
C VAL A 792 -11.65 -7.87 19.23
N ILE A 793 -10.76 -6.99 18.80
CA ILE A 793 -10.98 -5.55 18.71
C ILE A 793 -11.07 -5.18 17.24
N PHE A 794 -12.22 -4.66 16.84
CA PHE A 794 -12.41 -4.05 15.52
C PHE A 794 -12.18 -2.55 15.68
N LEU A 795 -11.00 -2.11 15.27
CA LEU A 795 -10.63 -0.69 15.21
C LEU A 795 -11.43 -0.01 14.10
N THR A 796 -11.91 1.20 14.37
CA THR A 796 -12.74 1.98 13.44
C THR A 796 -12.23 3.40 13.30
N ASP A 797 -12.84 4.18 12.41
CA ASP A 797 -12.68 5.64 12.30
C ASP A 797 -13.30 6.43 13.46
N GLY A 798 -13.88 5.74 14.46
CA GLY A 798 -14.40 6.29 15.71
C GLY A 798 -14.22 5.27 16.85
N ASP A 799 -15.26 5.05 17.65
CA ASP A 799 -15.21 4.07 18.75
C ASP A 799 -14.90 2.64 18.23
N ALA A 800 -14.02 1.91 18.92
CA ALA A 800 -13.74 0.52 18.59
C ALA A 800 -14.88 -0.41 19.01
N LEU A 801 -15.14 -1.45 18.20
CA LEU A 801 -16.10 -2.51 18.54
C LEU A 801 -15.34 -3.70 19.11
N VAL A 802 -15.68 -4.12 20.33
CA VAL A 802 -14.93 -5.17 21.04
C VAL A 802 -15.81 -6.39 21.24
N TYR A 803 -15.31 -7.54 20.81
CA TYR A 803 -15.99 -8.82 20.93
C TYR A 803 -15.23 -9.76 21.84
N ASN A 804 -15.85 -10.15 22.94
CA ASN A 804 -15.35 -11.24 23.77
C ASN A 804 -15.83 -12.58 23.19
N TYR A 805 -14.92 -13.32 22.56
CA TYR A 805 -15.26 -14.57 21.87
C TYR A 805 -15.47 -15.75 22.82
N LEU A 806 -15.02 -15.65 24.08
CA LEU A 806 -15.26 -16.67 25.11
C LEU A 806 -16.73 -16.64 25.59
N TYR A 807 -17.29 -15.44 25.76
CA TYR A 807 -18.66 -15.24 26.26
C TYR A 807 -19.67 -14.90 25.17
N GLY A 808 -19.21 -14.53 23.97
CA GLY A 808 -20.05 -14.12 22.85
C GLY A 808 -20.73 -12.77 23.09
N GLN A 809 -20.01 -11.81 23.66
CA GLN A 809 -20.56 -10.51 24.08
C GLN A 809 -19.83 -9.34 23.43
N TRP A 810 -20.60 -8.34 23.02
CA TRP A 810 -20.09 -7.10 22.43
C TRP A 810 -20.02 -5.97 23.46
N ALA A 811 -19.03 -5.09 23.29
CA ALA A 811 -18.85 -3.80 23.95
C ALA A 811 -18.29 -2.77 22.95
N THR A 812 -18.22 -1.50 23.34
CA THR A 812 -17.57 -0.44 22.56
C THR A 812 -16.51 0.24 23.40
N TRP A 813 -15.36 0.59 22.83
CA TRP A 813 -14.30 1.34 23.53
C TRP A 813 -14.10 2.70 22.88
N THR A 814 -14.12 3.76 23.70
CA THR A 814 -13.86 5.14 23.28
C THR A 814 -12.36 5.42 23.19
N ALA A 815 -11.94 6.52 22.54
CA ALA A 815 -10.53 6.90 22.37
C ALA A 815 -9.67 5.85 21.63
N HIS A 816 -10.32 5.05 20.77
CA HIS A 816 -9.72 3.99 19.94
C HIS A 816 -9.96 4.24 18.45
N GLU A 817 -10.24 5.49 18.06
CA GLU A 817 -10.28 5.94 16.68
C GLU A 817 -8.90 5.79 16.06
N ALA A 818 -8.77 4.87 15.10
CA ALA A 818 -7.46 4.42 14.64
C ALA A 818 -7.34 4.36 13.13
N THR A 819 -6.15 4.70 12.63
CA THR A 819 -5.76 4.52 11.21
C THR A 819 -5.21 3.12 10.95
N ASP A 820 -4.55 2.52 11.94
CA ASP A 820 -4.10 1.12 11.92
C ASP A 820 -3.78 0.63 13.34
N GLY A 821 -3.55 -0.68 13.51
CA GLY A 821 -3.11 -1.25 14.78
C GLY A 821 -2.59 -2.68 14.68
N THR A 822 -2.02 -3.22 15.73
CA THR A 822 -1.43 -4.57 15.76
C THR A 822 -1.39 -5.09 17.19
N GLU A 823 -1.19 -6.40 17.36
CA GLU A 823 -0.94 -7.01 18.66
C GLU A 823 0.53 -7.39 18.75
N ALA A 824 1.23 -6.88 19.76
CA ALA A 824 2.61 -7.22 20.03
C ALA A 824 2.80 -7.50 21.53
N GLY A 825 3.44 -8.61 21.87
CA GLY A 825 3.73 -8.98 23.26
C GLY A 825 2.50 -9.16 24.16
N GLY A 826 1.32 -9.44 23.60
CA GLY A 826 0.04 -9.55 24.31
C GLY A 826 -0.69 -8.22 24.52
N VAL A 827 -0.21 -7.13 23.91
CA VAL A 827 -0.71 -5.77 24.08
C VAL A 827 -1.18 -5.22 22.73
N LEU A 828 -2.29 -4.48 22.73
CA LEU A 828 -2.76 -3.76 21.55
C LEU A 828 -1.90 -2.50 21.36
N PHE A 829 -1.40 -2.31 20.15
CA PHE A 829 -0.81 -1.06 19.67
C PHE A 829 -1.70 -0.51 18.55
N PHE A 830 -1.98 0.78 18.55
CA PHE A 830 -2.76 1.41 17.49
C PHE A 830 -2.34 2.86 17.27
N LYS A 831 -2.43 3.31 16.03
CA LYS A 831 -2.18 4.70 15.67
C LYS A 831 -3.50 5.46 15.70
N VAL A 832 -3.53 6.55 16.45
CA VAL A 832 -4.73 7.38 16.65
C VAL A 832 -4.91 8.31 15.46
N ALA A 833 -6.14 8.38 14.94
CA ALA A 833 -6.44 9.14 13.72
C ALA A 833 -6.40 10.67 13.90
N SER A 834 -6.61 11.18 15.12
CA SER A 834 -6.75 12.63 15.36
C SER A 834 -5.44 13.35 15.67
N ASP A 835 -4.42 12.65 16.16
CA ASP A 835 -3.18 13.25 16.69
C ASP A 835 -1.89 12.55 16.22
N ASP A 836 -1.98 11.56 15.33
CA ASP A 836 -0.86 10.77 14.79
C ASP A 836 0.05 10.13 15.87
N THR A 837 -0.47 9.94 17.09
CA THR A 837 0.26 9.22 18.14
C THR A 837 0.01 7.73 18.09
N VAL A 838 1.02 6.93 18.44
CA VAL A 838 0.86 5.48 18.67
C VAL A 838 0.54 5.27 20.14
N ARG A 839 -0.60 4.65 20.43
CA ARG A 839 -1.05 4.29 21.78
C ARG A 839 -1.00 2.78 21.97
N LEU A 840 -0.77 2.39 23.22
CA LEU A 840 -0.84 1.00 23.67
C LEU A 840 -1.78 0.83 24.86
N ASP A 841 -2.38 -0.35 24.99
CA ASP A 841 -3.13 -0.73 26.19
C ASP A 841 -2.20 -0.79 27.40
N ASP A 842 -2.51 -0.03 28.46
CA ASP A 842 -1.73 0.01 29.69
C ASP A 842 -2.56 -0.55 30.86
N SER A 843 -2.18 -1.75 31.29
CA SER A 843 -2.85 -2.45 32.39
C SER A 843 -2.68 -1.80 33.77
N THR A 844 -1.84 -0.78 33.90
CA THR A 844 -1.54 -0.12 35.17
C THR A 844 -2.36 1.15 35.42
N THR A 845 -3.10 1.61 34.41
CA THR A 845 -3.87 2.86 34.45
C THR A 845 -5.31 2.68 33.96
N TYR A 846 -6.17 3.64 34.29
CA TYR A 846 -7.54 3.77 33.81
C TYR A 846 -7.75 5.14 33.15
N LEU A 847 -6.69 5.63 32.50
CA LEU A 847 -6.64 6.86 31.72
C LEU A 847 -6.29 6.54 30.26
N ASP A 848 -7.01 7.12 29.31
CA ASP A 848 -6.60 7.18 27.91
C ASP A 848 -5.78 8.45 27.71
N GLY A 849 -4.45 8.28 27.78
CA GLY A 849 -3.52 9.41 27.89
C GLY A 849 -3.78 10.18 29.19
N ALA A 850 -4.42 11.34 29.07
CA ALA A 850 -4.79 12.17 30.22
C ALA A 850 -6.28 12.12 30.58
N SER A 851 -7.13 11.44 29.78
CA SER A 851 -8.59 11.41 29.96
C SER A 851 -9.03 10.16 30.71
N PRO A 852 -9.93 10.24 31.71
CA PRO A 852 -10.38 9.06 32.44
C PRO A 852 -11.30 8.16 31.61
N VAL A 853 -11.10 6.84 31.74
CA VAL A 853 -11.97 5.81 31.17
C VAL A 853 -13.27 5.73 31.96
N VAL A 854 -14.42 5.91 31.28
CA VAL A 854 -15.75 5.94 31.89
C VAL A 854 -16.62 4.77 31.42
N LEU A 855 -16.80 3.79 32.30
CA LEU A 855 -17.70 2.66 32.08
C LEU A 855 -19.15 3.15 32.06
N THR A 856 -19.83 3.00 30.92
CA THR A 856 -21.25 3.31 30.79
C THR A 856 -22.05 2.10 30.33
N ILE A 857 -23.01 1.69 31.14
CA ILE A 857 -23.94 0.60 30.84
C ILE A 857 -25.34 1.18 30.66
N GLU A 858 -26.01 0.80 29.58
CA GLU A 858 -27.37 1.25 29.29
C GLU A 858 -28.26 0.09 28.84
N THR A 859 -29.45 -0.02 29.42
CA THR A 859 -30.44 -1.03 29.03
C THR A 859 -31.32 -0.54 27.88
N GLY A 860 -31.96 -1.46 27.15
CA GLY A 860 -33.14 -1.15 26.34
C GLY A 860 -34.35 -0.73 27.20
N TRP A 861 -35.51 -0.48 26.56
CA TRP A 861 -36.75 -0.18 27.28
C TRP A 861 -37.34 -1.45 27.93
N LEU A 862 -37.27 -1.54 29.26
CA LEU A 862 -37.75 -2.69 30.02
C LEU A 862 -39.27 -2.64 30.27
N SER A 863 -40.00 -3.61 29.74
CA SER A 863 -41.39 -3.88 30.13
C SER A 863 -41.54 -5.20 30.89
N PHE A 864 -42.13 -5.11 32.08
CA PHE A 864 -42.34 -6.28 32.95
C PHE A 864 -43.77 -6.85 32.87
N ALA A 865 -44.69 -6.15 32.19
CA ALA A 865 -46.12 -6.48 32.13
C ALA A 865 -46.62 -6.75 30.70
N GLY A 866 -45.72 -7.10 29.77
CA GLY A 866 -46.01 -7.17 28.33
C GLY A 866 -45.90 -5.81 27.63
N LEU A 867 -45.96 -5.78 26.29
CA LEU A 867 -45.83 -4.54 25.51
C LEU A 867 -46.94 -3.55 25.92
N LEU A 868 -46.55 -2.32 26.33
CA LEU A 868 -47.45 -1.27 26.82
C LEU A 868 -48.25 -1.61 28.11
N GLY A 869 -47.90 -2.68 28.82
CA GLY A 869 -48.53 -3.08 30.07
C GLY A 869 -48.22 -2.11 31.20
N TYR A 870 -49.23 -1.76 32.01
CA TYR A 870 -49.05 -0.82 33.12
C TYR A 870 -48.45 -1.53 34.35
N LYS A 871 -47.40 -0.95 34.92
CA LYS A 871 -46.70 -1.49 36.08
C LYS A 871 -46.37 -0.43 37.12
N ARG A 872 -46.15 -0.87 38.36
CA ARG A 872 -45.56 -0.03 39.41
C ARG A 872 -44.20 -0.59 39.80
N ILE A 873 -43.11 0.15 39.61
CA ILE A 873 -41.77 -0.17 40.09
C ILE A 873 -41.61 0.46 41.48
N TYR A 874 -41.34 -0.36 42.49
CA TYR A 874 -41.15 0.10 43.87
C TYR A 874 -39.70 0.47 44.17
N ARG A 875 -38.76 -0.37 43.73
CA ARG A 875 -37.32 -0.18 43.89
C ARG A 875 -36.53 -0.99 42.86
N MET A 876 -35.32 -0.55 42.59
CA MET A 876 -34.30 -1.23 41.82
C MET A 876 -33.11 -1.54 42.74
N LEU A 877 -32.54 -2.72 42.61
CA LEU A 877 -31.34 -3.15 43.32
C LEU A 877 -30.25 -3.37 42.30
N LEU A 878 -29.11 -2.71 42.48
CA LEU A 878 -27.88 -2.93 41.73
C LEU A 878 -27.00 -3.89 42.51
N GLY A 879 -26.50 -4.95 41.88
CA GLY A 879 -25.61 -5.93 42.49
C GLY A 879 -24.29 -6.06 41.73
N GLY A 880 -23.18 -6.00 42.47
CA GLY A 880 -21.83 -6.08 41.91
C GLY A 880 -20.73 -6.19 42.96
N GLN A 881 -19.55 -5.73 42.61
CA GLN A 881 -18.38 -5.62 43.46
C GLN A 881 -17.81 -4.19 43.38
N ASN A 882 -17.51 -3.59 44.54
CA ASN A 882 -16.76 -2.34 44.60
C ASN A 882 -15.26 -2.65 44.59
N ILE A 883 -14.50 -2.00 43.72
CA ILE A 883 -13.07 -2.26 43.52
C ILE A 883 -12.26 -1.07 44.01
N THR A 884 -12.49 0.11 43.45
CA THR A 884 -11.82 1.36 43.85
C THR A 884 -12.82 2.47 44.14
N ALA A 885 -12.38 3.53 44.85
CA ALA A 885 -13.23 4.67 45.14
C ALA A 885 -13.68 5.36 43.83
N HIS A 886 -14.97 5.67 43.73
CA HIS A 886 -15.62 6.29 42.58
C HIS A 886 -16.97 6.89 42.98
N THR A 887 -17.52 7.76 42.13
CA THR A 887 -18.92 8.18 42.20
C THR A 887 -19.76 7.43 41.16
N LEU A 888 -20.83 6.76 41.59
CA LEU A 888 -21.76 6.07 40.69
C LEU A 888 -22.92 7.00 40.32
N ILE A 889 -23.16 7.19 39.03
CA ILE A 889 -24.28 7.96 38.51
C ILE A 889 -25.28 7.03 37.83
N ILE A 890 -26.52 7.04 38.31
CA ILE A 890 -27.63 6.23 37.79
C ILE A 890 -28.71 7.18 37.25
N LYS A 891 -29.06 7.02 35.97
CA LYS A 891 -30.16 7.77 35.33
C LYS A 891 -31.31 6.86 34.94
N LEU A 892 -32.55 7.33 35.12
CA LEU A 892 -33.77 6.60 34.76
C LEU A 892 -34.65 7.43 33.81
N ALA A 893 -35.11 6.78 32.74
CA ALA A 893 -36.11 7.32 31.82
C ALA A 893 -37.38 6.45 31.83
N PHE A 894 -38.54 7.04 31.55
CA PHE A 894 -39.85 6.38 31.69
C PHE A 894 -40.73 6.55 30.45
N ASP A 895 -41.60 5.57 30.20
CA ASP A 895 -42.72 5.67 29.24
C ASP A 895 -42.33 6.03 27.79
N LEU A 896 -41.17 5.55 27.33
CA LEU A 896 -40.61 5.83 26.00
C LEU A 896 -40.27 7.32 25.77
N GLU A 897 -40.18 8.11 26.84
CA GLU A 897 -39.74 9.50 26.77
C GLU A 897 -38.22 9.55 26.54
N PRO A 898 -37.72 10.39 25.62
CA PRO A 898 -36.29 10.45 25.31
C PRO A 898 -35.45 11.10 26.42
N THR A 899 -36.08 11.78 27.37
CA THR A 899 -35.42 12.53 28.45
C THR A 899 -35.16 11.65 29.67
N TRP A 900 -34.01 11.86 30.32
CA TRP A 900 -33.68 11.26 31.61
C TRP A 900 -34.36 12.08 32.71
N VAL A 901 -35.29 11.46 33.44
CA VAL A 901 -36.12 12.15 34.44
C VAL A 901 -35.47 12.11 35.82
N ASP A 902 -34.92 10.95 36.21
CA ASP A 902 -34.18 10.80 37.46
C ASP A 902 -32.67 10.72 37.18
N SER A 903 -31.89 11.37 38.04
CA SER A 903 -30.43 11.25 38.09
C SER A 903 -30.01 11.16 39.55
N LEU A 904 -29.47 10.01 39.96
CA LEU A 904 -28.96 9.75 41.29
C LEU A 904 -27.43 9.65 41.23
N SER A 905 -26.76 10.29 42.17
CA SER A 905 -25.32 10.14 42.38
C SER A 905 -25.08 9.44 43.73
N PHE A 906 -24.15 8.50 43.77
CA PHE A 906 -23.77 7.75 44.96
C PHE A 906 -22.24 7.67 45.06
N ASP A 907 -21.67 8.29 46.08
CA ASP A 907 -20.25 8.16 46.40
C ASP A 907 -19.99 6.80 47.06
N SER A 908 -19.15 5.98 46.44
CA SER A 908 -18.81 4.64 46.95
C SER A 908 -18.05 4.66 48.26
N THR A 909 -17.41 5.77 48.64
CA THR A 909 -16.74 5.93 49.94
C THR A 909 -17.74 5.98 51.10
N ALA A 910 -19.02 6.27 50.82
CA ALA A 910 -20.10 6.24 51.80
C ALA A 910 -20.57 4.82 52.15
N LEU A 911 -20.04 3.77 51.47
CA LEU A 911 -20.34 2.40 51.83
C LEU A 911 -19.73 2.05 53.19
N VAL A 912 -20.60 1.78 54.15
CA VAL A 912 -20.20 1.22 55.44
C VAL A 912 -19.76 -0.21 55.21
N ARG A 913 -18.53 -0.54 55.64
CA ARG A 913 -18.01 -1.90 55.55
C ARG A 913 -19.02 -2.85 56.17
N PHE A 914 -19.34 -3.94 55.48
CA PHE A 914 -20.16 -5.01 56.06
C PHE A 914 -19.47 -5.47 57.35
N GLY A 915 -20.04 -5.12 58.50
CA GLY A 915 -19.44 -5.41 59.80
C GLY A 915 -19.48 -6.91 60.03
N ALA A 916 -18.33 -7.58 59.88
CA ALA A 916 -18.17 -8.98 60.27
C ALA A 916 -18.62 -9.19 61.73
N GLU A 917 -18.43 -8.20 62.59
CA GLU A 917 -18.75 -8.27 64.01
C GLU A 917 -20.26 -8.30 64.33
N ALA A 918 -21.12 -7.72 63.50
CA ALA A 918 -22.56 -7.70 63.76
C ALA A 918 -23.27 -8.98 63.31
N HIS A 919 -22.71 -9.74 62.35
CA HIS A 919 -23.42 -10.83 61.68
C HIS A 919 -22.64 -12.13 61.43
N MET A 920 -21.29 -12.17 61.55
CA MET A 920 -20.50 -13.38 61.24
C MET A 920 -19.31 -13.68 62.17
N GLY A 921 -19.09 -12.91 63.24
CA GLY A 921 -18.02 -13.16 64.21
C GLY A 921 -16.63 -12.69 63.75
N ALA A 922 -15.72 -12.58 64.72
CA ALA A 922 -14.41 -11.93 64.59
C ALA A 922 -13.51 -12.60 63.51
N GLY A 923 -13.36 -11.93 62.38
CA GLY A 923 -12.43 -12.29 61.32
C GLY A 923 -11.68 -11.05 60.84
N THR A 924 -10.36 -11.17 60.70
CA THR A 924 -9.41 -10.10 60.37
C THR A 924 -9.67 -9.44 59.01
N THR A 925 -9.48 -8.13 59.03
CA THR A 925 -9.66 -7.13 57.98
C THR A 925 -8.77 -7.36 56.77
N ASN A 926 -9.36 -7.72 55.62
CA ASN A 926 -9.00 -7.26 54.27
C ASN A 926 -10.00 -7.86 53.24
N TYR A 927 -11.21 -7.31 53.19
CA TYR A 927 -12.16 -7.56 52.10
C TYR A 927 -12.20 -6.34 51.18
N GLN A 928 -11.23 -6.21 50.26
CA GLN A 928 -11.22 -5.21 49.18
C GLN A 928 -12.16 -5.61 48.00
N GLY A 929 -13.07 -6.56 48.20
CA GLY A 929 -14.09 -6.97 47.23
C GLY A 929 -15.47 -7.02 47.86
N GLN A 930 -15.93 -5.91 48.44
CA GLN A 930 -17.24 -5.88 49.08
C GLN A 930 -18.35 -6.06 48.05
N GLY A 931 -19.36 -6.86 48.41
CA GLY A 931 -20.59 -6.94 47.65
C GLY A 931 -21.22 -5.55 47.55
N TYR A 932 -21.25 -5.01 46.34
CA TYR A 932 -21.81 -3.71 46.04
C TYR A 932 -23.32 -3.87 45.85
N GLN A 933 -24.10 -3.40 46.82
CA GLN A 933 -25.57 -3.43 46.76
C GLN A 933 -26.14 -2.04 46.97
N VAL A 934 -26.72 -1.46 45.93
CA VAL A 934 -27.34 -0.13 45.98
C VAL A 934 -28.84 -0.26 45.74
N GLU A 935 -29.66 0.25 46.66
CA GLU A 935 -31.12 0.37 46.50
C GLU A 935 -31.46 1.75 45.92
N ILE A 936 -32.14 1.75 44.77
CA ILE A 936 -32.62 2.95 44.10
C ILE A 936 -34.14 2.97 44.12
N ARG A 937 -34.72 4.10 44.52
CA ARG A 937 -36.17 4.34 44.50
C ARG A 937 -36.51 5.33 43.38
N PRO A 938 -37.15 4.87 42.28
CA PRO A 938 -37.57 5.77 41.20
C PRO A 938 -38.54 6.83 41.71
N SER A 939 -38.40 8.09 41.28
CA SER A 939 -39.35 9.16 41.60
C SER A 939 -40.72 8.86 40.97
N ARG A 940 -40.71 8.36 39.73
CA ARG A 940 -41.88 7.91 38.99
C ARG A 940 -42.07 6.40 39.12
N GLN A 941 -42.81 6.00 40.15
CA GLN A 941 -43.05 4.58 40.40
C GLN A 941 -44.04 3.92 39.43
N LYS A 942 -44.93 4.66 38.76
CA LYS A 942 -45.93 4.06 37.85
C LYS A 942 -45.56 4.39 36.40
N CYS A 943 -45.30 3.36 35.61
CA CYS A 943 -44.87 3.49 34.21
C CYS A 943 -45.29 2.26 33.38
N THR A 944 -45.08 2.32 32.08
CA THR A 944 -45.28 1.27 31.09
C THR A 944 -43.94 0.66 30.66
N SER A 945 -42.90 1.48 30.54
CA SER A 945 -41.51 1.10 30.27
C SER A 945 -40.55 1.89 31.18
N ILE A 946 -39.37 1.32 31.46
CA ILE A 946 -38.27 2.00 32.16
C ILE A 946 -36.96 1.71 31.42
N ARG A 947 -36.06 2.69 31.34
CA ARG A 947 -34.70 2.54 30.81
C ARG A 947 -33.72 2.98 31.89
N VAL A 948 -32.60 2.28 32.02
CA VAL A 948 -31.58 2.56 33.04
C VAL A 948 -30.25 2.81 32.36
N GLN A 949 -29.57 3.87 32.78
CA GLN A 949 -28.16 4.13 32.48
C GLN A 949 -27.39 4.17 33.79
N ILE A 950 -26.21 3.54 33.79
CA ILE A 950 -25.29 3.47 34.91
C ILE A 950 -23.93 3.92 34.36
N LYS A 951 -23.30 4.89 35.01
CA LYS A 951 -21.94 5.30 34.69
C LYS A 951 -21.14 5.53 35.96
N ASP A 952 -19.84 5.31 35.92
CA ASP A 952 -18.95 5.86 36.93
C ASP A 952 -18.60 7.33 36.62
N ASP A 953 -18.06 7.98 37.64
CA ASP A 953 -17.44 9.29 37.59
C ASP A 953 -16.24 9.23 38.55
N ASP A 954 -15.07 8.94 37.97
CA ASP A 954 -13.77 9.00 38.62
C ASP A 954 -12.85 9.90 37.77
N PRO A 955 -12.88 11.22 38.01
CA PRO A 955 -12.13 12.19 37.19
C PRO A 955 -10.61 12.04 37.33
N THR A 956 -10.14 11.27 38.32
CA THR A 956 -8.71 11.06 38.57
C THR A 956 -8.16 9.78 37.93
N GLY A 957 -9.03 8.92 37.38
CA GLY A 957 -8.62 7.62 36.82
C GLY A 957 -7.95 6.72 37.86
N SER A 958 -8.36 6.84 39.12
CA SER A 958 -7.69 6.21 40.28
C SER A 958 -7.86 4.69 40.34
N GLY A 959 -8.74 4.11 39.52
CA GLY A 959 -8.88 2.66 39.40
C GLY A 959 -10.09 2.18 38.58
N GLN A 960 -10.33 0.86 38.62
CA GLN A 960 -11.39 0.16 37.89
C GLN A 960 -12.83 0.58 38.27
N SER A 961 -13.00 1.24 39.41
CA SER A 961 -14.29 1.60 40.01
C SER A 961 -15.09 0.39 40.48
N TYR A 962 -15.90 -0.24 39.61
CA TYR A 962 -16.82 -1.31 39.99
C TYR A 962 -16.97 -2.39 38.91
N ASP A 963 -17.39 -3.58 39.33
CA ASP A 963 -17.88 -4.64 38.45
C ASP A 963 -19.37 -4.90 38.73
N VAL A 964 -20.24 -4.85 37.72
CA VAL A 964 -21.67 -5.11 37.88
C VAL A 964 -22.05 -6.51 37.42
N THR A 965 -22.79 -7.24 38.26
CA THR A 965 -23.30 -8.58 37.94
C THR A 965 -24.75 -8.56 37.45
N GLY A 966 -25.57 -7.62 37.92
CA GLY A 966 -26.94 -7.49 37.43
C GLY A 966 -27.80 -6.49 38.18
N LEU A 967 -29.06 -6.41 37.73
CA LEU A 967 -30.10 -5.55 38.27
C LEU A 967 -31.28 -6.40 38.74
N SER A 968 -31.97 -5.96 39.79
CA SER A 968 -33.20 -6.59 40.23
C SER A 968 -34.27 -5.55 40.49
N PHE A 969 -35.45 -5.73 39.88
CA PHE A 969 -36.58 -4.81 40.04
C PHE A 969 -37.65 -5.44 40.90
N VAL A 970 -38.14 -4.68 41.90
CA VAL A 970 -39.35 -5.05 42.63
C VAL A 970 -40.53 -4.32 42.00
N ALA A 971 -41.33 -5.04 41.20
CA ALA A 971 -42.44 -4.48 40.44
C ALA A 971 -43.78 -5.10 40.83
N GLY A 972 -44.82 -4.29 40.93
CA GLY A 972 -46.22 -4.72 41.01
C GLY A 972 -46.85 -4.71 39.61
N LEU A 973 -47.29 -5.87 39.14
CA LEU A 973 -47.88 -6.05 37.82
C LEU A 973 -49.40 -5.92 37.90
N LYS A 974 -50.01 -5.17 36.98
CA LYS A 974 -51.48 -5.05 36.85
C LYS A 974 -51.94 -5.72 35.57
N THR A 975 -52.98 -6.54 35.63
CA THR A 975 -53.70 -7.07 34.46
C THR A 975 -54.51 -5.95 33.80
N GLY A 976 -53.93 -5.23 32.83
CA GLY A 976 -54.61 -4.20 32.04
C GLY A 976 -53.67 -3.25 31.27
N THR A 977 -54.19 -2.62 30.21
CA THR A 977 -53.47 -1.63 29.40
C THR A 977 -53.38 -0.27 30.11
N ALA A 978 -52.38 0.55 29.74
CA ALA A 978 -52.16 1.86 30.34
C ALA A 978 -53.39 2.79 30.21
N ARG A 979 -53.71 3.52 31.29
CA ARG A 979 -54.78 4.53 31.28
C ARG A 979 -54.33 5.73 30.43
N ARG A 980 -54.76 5.81 29.17
CA ARG A 980 -54.44 6.93 28.27
C ARG A 980 -55.38 8.11 28.50
N GLY A 981 -54.80 9.31 28.57
CA GLY A 981 -55.55 10.58 28.62
C GLY A 981 -56.36 10.82 27.33
N SER A 982 -57.37 11.69 27.39
CA SER A 982 -58.34 11.90 26.31
C SER A 982 -57.71 12.23 24.95
N ARG A 983 -56.63 13.02 24.93
CA ARG A 983 -55.88 13.38 23.70
C ARG A 983 -55.10 12.24 23.03
N ARG A 984 -54.92 11.08 23.69
CA ARG A 984 -54.21 9.91 23.14
C ARG A 984 -55.15 8.73 22.84
N ARG A 985 -56.46 8.97 22.86
CA ARG A 985 -57.48 8.03 22.40
C ARG A 985 -57.91 8.50 21.02
N ALA A 986 -57.55 7.73 19.98
CA ALA A 986 -58.19 7.89 18.69
C ALA A 986 -59.61 7.33 18.83
N SER A 987 -60.61 8.17 18.60
CA SER A 987 -62.02 7.79 18.51
C SER A 987 -62.34 7.26 17.13
#